data_AF-A0AAU9DI68-F1
#
_entry.id   AF-A0AAU9DI68-F1
#
_cell.length_a   1.000
_cell.length_b   1.000
_cell.length_c   1.000
_cell.angle_alpha   90.00
_cell.angle_beta   90.00
_cell.angle_gamma   90.00
#
_symmetry.space_group_name_H-M   'P 1'
#
loop_
_entity.id
_entity.type
_entity.pdbx_description
1 polymer ?
#
loop_
_entity_poly.entity_id
_entity_poly.type
_entity_poly.pdbx_seq_one_letter_code
_entity_poly.pdbx_strand_id
1 'polypeptide(L)'
;MKMKRFAVKMMVLGVMLFSVLGCFNNALEDGVQKGELVENLALPPEEQGEMDRIQEEISRSFPLEVRNIDITRASNPSKRTIKATMKEVGRKYNIPYEILYGLALEESHLRQFKSNGKPLISRDKGYGLMQVTPWAVRTKFNTNSLAYDYRYNIEAGAQVILGKWRYITRRNPVGNNNPKILENWYFAIWAYNGFCKVNNPNYYKNGPHRWRNRHMSWVRYSAYQSEVLRGIRRHLNINITPIPMNKIPRYGIPKRGVRFSTPTSTHYTGNGSDENYPPKEKGWIKFDKEYKEAYKGATMFNVSTSINVKRVEVSLDDKYKRIKDVKNGKFDFTYRFGVLGKRDLKVIGYDKYGREIARLVHPIIIEEKPVENISYVKVNAKEIYYTGIEQEFIFEGSKDIVKIGLKINGENSGEILLKDGKGEMKGPFTQVGTFKVELVGYDKDGKVEATNSYNIIVREKSYIKMESKSEIYKENTTFNVEASNDIKEIEVSLDGKYNKRKAVINGKYEFSYRFGILGERTIKLVGYNANGEVVLTKEEKIVVREKSYIKMESKSEIYKENTTFNVEASNDIKEIEVSLDGKYNKRKAVINGKYSFSYRFGVLGERTIKLVGYNANGKVLLTKEEKIVVREKSYIKMESKTEIYKENTTFNVEASNDIKEIEVSLDGKYNKRKAVINGKYEFSYRFGVLGERTIKLVGYNANGKVLLTKEEKIVVREKSYIKILNNQYYYSRGRRYYFNGTTSSDIVKVRVTLDGKYPGVRYVRSGKYSFSYKFGVRGYRTIKVVGYDRKNKAVVSMIKRIRVR
;
A
#
# COMPACT_ATOMS: atom_id res chain seq x y z
N MET A 1 -24.87 27.87 15.69
CA MET A 1 -23.54 27.30 16.04
C MET A 1 -23.61 26.05 16.94
N LYS A 2 -24.60 25.89 17.83
CA LYS A 2 -24.77 24.70 18.69
C LYS A 2 -25.20 23.42 17.94
N MET A 3 -26.01 23.51 16.87
CA MET A 3 -26.40 22.34 16.05
C MET A 3 -25.26 21.74 15.20
N LYS A 4 -24.31 22.55 14.70
CA LYS A 4 -23.15 22.02 13.95
C LYS A 4 -22.18 21.25 14.84
N ARG A 5 -22.05 21.61 16.13
CA ARG A 5 -21.26 20.84 17.11
C ARG A 5 -21.94 19.53 17.52
N PHE A 6 -23.27 19.45 17.47
CA PHE A 6 -24.03 18.22 17.72
C PHE A 6 -23.94 17.25 16.52
N ALA A 7 -23.99 17.77 15.29
CA ALA A 7 -23.80 16.97 14.08
C ALA A 7 -22.37 16.41 13.96
N VAL A 8 -21.34 17.19 14.33
CA VAL A 8 -19.94 16.71 14.36
C VAL A 8 -19.73 15.69 15.50
N LYS A 9 -20.37 15.86 16.66
CA LYS A 9 -20.37 14.82 17.72
C LYS A 9 -21.10 13.54 17.31
N MET A 10 -22.20 13.63 16.56
CA MET A 10 -22.91 12.47 15.98
C MET A 10 -22.12 11.80 14.85
N MET A 11 -21.35 12.55 14.05
CA MET A 11 -20.47 11.99 13.02
C MET A 11 -19.28 11.25 13.65
N VAL A 12 -18.73 11.77 14.76
CA VAL A 12 -17.66 11.12 15.53
C VAL A 12 -18.18 9.90 16.32
N LEU A 13 -19.42 9.95 16.84
CA LEU A 13 -20.09 8.78 17.44
C LEU A 13 -20.46 7.72 16.41
N GLY A 14 -20.87 8.13 15.21
CA GLY A 14 -21.10 7.24 14.08
C GLY A 14 -19.85 6.45 13.74
N VAL A 15 -18.69 7.13 13.69
CA VAL A 15 -17.38 6.52 13.41
C VAL A 15 -16.90 5.54 14.51
N MET A 16 -17.23 5.80 15.77
CA MET A 16 -16.93 4.87 16.87
C MET A 16 -17.86 3.66 16.95
N LEU A 17 -19.05 3.71 16.33
CA LEU A 17 -20.00 2.57 16.33
C LEU A 17 -19.57 1.41 15.41
N PHE A 18 -18.55 1.59 14.57
CA PHE A 18 -18.31 0.74 13.40
C PHE A 18 -17.50 -0.54 13.63
N SER A 19 -16.81 -0.68 14.76
CA SER A 19 -16.28 -1.98 15.24
C SER A 19 -17.23 -2.68 16.20
N VAL A 20 -18.28 -1.98 16.66
CA VAL A 20 -19.16 -2.47 17.70
C VAL A 20 -20.17 -3.47 17.12
N LEU A 21 -20.58 -3.36 15.84
CA LEU A 21 -21.60 -4.25 15.22
C LEU A 21 -21.22 -5.74 15.12
N GLY A 22 -19.93 -6.10 15.08
CA GLY A 22 -19.48 -7.50 15.24
C GLY A 22 -19.59 -8.01 16.70
N CYS A 23 -19.65 -7.09 17.67
CA CYS A 23 -19.88 -7.35 19.09
C CYS A 23 -21.35 -7.12 19.52
N PHE A 24 -22.20 -6.51 18.68
CA PHE A 24 -23.47 -5.86 19.06
C PHE A 24 -24.69 -6.78 19.13
N ASN A 25 -24.49 -8.09 19.25
CA ASN A 25 -25.52 -8.95 19.81
C ASN A 25 -25.21 -9.42 21.23
N ASN A 26 -24.08 -9.02 21.84
CA ASN A 26 -23.54 -9.74 23.00
C ASN A 26 -23.18 -8.87 24.22
N ALA A 27 -23.56 -7.59 24.31
CA ALA A 27 -23.36 -6.83 25.56
C ALA A 27 -24.22 -5.55 25.62
N LEU A 28 -25.45 -5.69 26.11
CA LEU A 28 -26.22 -4.63 26.77
C LEU A 28 -26.78 -5.32 28.02
N GLU A 29 -26.54 -4.96 29.27
CA GLU A 29 -25.79 -3.93 30.00
C GLU A 29 -25.52 -4.59 31.37
N ASP A 30 -24.38 -4.33 32.03
CA ASP A 30 -24.35 -4.40 33.49
C ASP A 30 -24.49 -2.96 33.97
N GLY A 31 -25.41 -2.70 34.90
CA GLY A 31 -25.89 -1.38 35.34
C GLY A 31 -24.85 -0.45 35.98
N VAL A 32 -23.80 -0.10 35.22
CA VAL A 32 -22.79 0.90 35.53
C VAL A 32 -23.02 2.09 34.60
N GLN A 33 -22.89 3.28 35.17
CA GLN A 33 -23.17 4.58 34.55
C GLN A 33 -22.74 4.65 33.06
N LYS A 34 -23.64 5.18 32.22
CA LYS A 34 -23.59 5.32 30.74
C LYS A 34 -22.31 5.91 30.13
N GLY A 35 -21.29 6.28 30.92
CA GLY A 35 -20.02 6.84 30.48
C GLY A 35 -18.87 5.85 30.26
N GLU A 36 -18.84 4.70 30.96
CA GLU A 36 -17.63 3.82 30.97
C GLU A 36 -17.69 2.56 30.08
N LEU A 37 -18.88 2.22 29.55
CA LEU A 37 -19.08 0.95 28.84
C LEU A 37 -18.74 0.97 27.34
N VAL A 38 -18.74 2.16 26.71
CA VAL A 38 -18.42 2.30 25.28
C VAL A 38 -16.91 2.28 25.04
N GLU A 39 -16.09 2.68 26.02
CA GLU A 39 -14.63 2.67 25.93
C GLU A 39 -14.01 1.27 26.05
N ASN A 40 -14.74 0.28 26.58
CA ASN A 40 -14.18 -1.04 26.94
C ASN A 40 -14.50 -2.18 25.95
N LEU A 41 -15.12 -1.88 24.81
CA LEU A 41 -15.55 -2.88 23.81
C LEU A 41 -15.03 -2.62 22.39
N ALA A 42 -14.74 -1.37 22.04
CA ALA A 42 -14.12 -1.02 20.76
C ALA A 42 -12.59 -1.00 20.91
N LEU A 43 -11.87 -1.45 19.88
CA LEU A 43 -10.44 -1.13 19.78
C LEU A 43 -10.30 0.41 19.80
N PRO A 44 -9.30 0.97 20.49
CA PRO A 44 -9.00 2.40 20.44
C PRO A 44 -8.96 2.90 18.98
N PRO A 45 -9.41 4.14 18.68
CA PRO A 45 -9.46 4.66 17.32
C PRO A 45 -8.13 4.54 16.55
N GLU A 46 -7.01 4.67 17.25
CA GLU A 46 -5.66 4.49 16.68
C GLU A 46 -5.41 3.05 16.20
N GLU A 47 -5.86 2.06 16.97
CA GLU A 47 -5.73 0.64 16.64
C GLU A 47 -6.70 0.23 15.54
N GLN A 48 -7.90 0.82 15.53
CA GLN A 48 -8.82 0.69 14.41
C GLN A 48 -8.22 1.27 13.12
N GLY A 49 -7.58 2.44 13.19
CA GLY A 49 -6.87 3.04 12.06
C GLY A 49 -5.65 2.23 11.61
N GLU A 50 -4.98 1.51 12.51
CA GLU A 50 -3.93 0.55 12.17
C GLU A 50 -4.51 -0.67 11.41
N MET A 51 -5.58 -1.27 11.93
CA MET A 51 -6.31 -2.36 11.27
C MET A 51 -6.77 -1.99 9.86
N ASP A 52 -7.36 -0.81 9.69
CA ASP A 52 -7.86 -0.35 8.40
C ASP A 52 -6.74 -0.15 7.38
N ARG A 53 -5.59 0.39 7.81
CA ARG A 53 -4.39 0.53 6.97
C ARG A 53 -3.84 -0.83 6.54
N ILE A 54 -3.76 -1.78 7.47
CA ILE A 54 -3.32 -3.15 7.19
C ILE A 54 -4.25 -3.80 6.16
N GLN A 55 -5.56 -3.64 6.33
CA GLN A 55 -6.55 -4.26 5.45
C GLN A 55 -6.50 -3.65 4.03
N GLU A 56 -6.34 -2.34 3.93
CA GLU A 56 -6.17 -1.64 2.64
C GLU A 56 -4.88 -2.07 1.92
N GLU A 57 -3.78 -2.25 2.64
CA GLU A 57 -2.53 -2.79 2.10
C GLU A 57 -2.71 -4.21 1.53
N ILE A 58 -3.42 -5.07 2.27
CA ILE A 58 -3.72 -6.44 1.83
C ILE A 58 -4.56 -6.42 0.55
N SER A 59 -5.62 -5.61 0.51
CA SER A 59 -6.51 -5.56 -0.65
C SER A 59 -5.82 -4.98 -1.90
N ARG A 60 -4.84 -4.08 -1.73
CA ARG A 60 -3.98 -3.63 -2.84
C ARG A 60 -2.97 -4.70 -3.29
N SER A 61 -2.43 -5.46 -2.34
CA SER A 61 -1.44 -6.52 -2.63
C SER A 61 -2.08 -7.76 -3.26
N PHE A 62 -3.35 -8.00 -2.96
CA PHE A 62 -4.13 -9.14 -3.45
C PHE A 62 -5.49 -8.63 -3.95
N PRO A 63 -5.56 -7.99 -5.13
CA PRO A 63 -6.85 -7.59 -5.68
C PRO A 63 -7.72 -8.84 -5.89
N LEU A 64 -9.00 -8.74 -5.52
CA LEU A 64 -9.98 -9.82 -5.72
C LEU A 64 -10.57 -9.72 -7.12
N GLU A 65 -10.56 -10.83 -7.85
CA GLU A 65 -11.14 -10.93 -9.19
C GLU A 65 -12.66 -11.05 -9.10
N VAL A 66 -13.38 -10.14 -9.78
CA VAL A 66 -14.84 -10.24 -9.95
C VAL A 66 -15.11 -11.10 -11.18
N ARG A 67 -15.79 -12.23 -10.98
CA ARG A 67 -16.15 -13.16 -12.06
C ARG A 67 -17.61 -12.99 -12.46
N ASN A 68 -17.91 -13.23 -13.73
CA ASN A 68 -19.29 -13.40 -14.19
C ASN A 68 -19.77 -14.79 -13.78
N ILE A 69 -20.74 -14.84 -12.87
CA ILE A 69 -21.31 -16.08 -12.34
C ILE A 69 -22.76 -16.17 -12.77
N ASP A 70 -23.15 -17.34 -13.26
CA ASP A 70 -24.54 -17.68 -13.48
C ASP A 70 -25.24 -17.89 -12.13
N ILE A 71 -25.92 -16.84 -11.67
CA ILE A 71 -26.65 -16.82 -10.39
C ILE A 71 -27.86 -17.78 -10.38
N THR A 72 -28.31 -18.27 -11.55
CA THR A 72 -29.47 -19.14 -11.66
C THR A 72 -29.18 -20.60 -11.31
N ARG A 73 -27.88 -20.99 -11.25
CA ARG A 73 -27.41 -22.36 -10.96
C ARG A 73 -26.59 -22.46 -9.67
N ALA A 74 -26.72 -21.47 -8.79
CA ALA A 74 -25.91 -21.37 -7.58
C ALA A 74 -26.20 -22.50 -6.57
N SER A 75 -25.19 -23.32 -6.26
CA SER A 75 -25.27 -24.43 -5.31
C SER A 75 -23.99 -24.56 -4.48
N ASN A 76 -24.08 -25.22 -3.32
CA ASN A 76 -22.92 -25.40 -2.45
C ASN A 76 -21.88 -26.31 -3.13
N PRO A 77 -20.61 -25.89 -3.26
CA PRO A 77 -19.56 -26.76 -3.79
C PRO A 77 -19.32 -27.95 -2.86
N SER A 78 -18.77 -29.04 -3.41
CA SER A 78 -18.40 -30.19 -2.60
C SER A 78 -17.36 -29.82 -1.54
N LYS A 79 -17.33 -30.54 -0.40
CA LYS A 79 -16.30 -30.35 0.64
C LYS A 79 -14.88 -30.53 0.08
N ARG A 80 -14.70 -31.42 -0.91
CA ARG A 80 -13.41 -31.62 -1.61
C ARG A 80 -13.01 -30.38 -2.38
N THR A 81 -13.95 -29.78 -3.12
CA THR A 81 -13.74 -28.53 -3.87
C THR A 81 -13.39 -27.39 -2.92
N ILE A 82 -14.15 -27.19 -1.84
CA ILE A 82 -13.89 -26.16 -0.83
C ILE A 82 -12.49 -26.33 -0.22
N LYS A 83 -12.11 -27.55 0.18
CA LYS A 83 -10.76 -27.85 0.70
C LYS A 83 -9.67 -27.52 -0.33
N ALA A 84 -9.85 -27.90 -1.58
CA ALA A 84 -8.88 -27.61 -2.64
C ALA A 84 -8.71 -26.10 -2.85
N THR A 85 -9.83 -25.36 -2.92
CA THR A 85 -9.81 -23.90 -3.02
C THR A 85 -9.13 -23.26 -1.80
N MET A 86 -9.42 -23.71 -0.58
CA MET A 86 -8.77 -23.19 0.62
C MET A 86 -7.28 -23.49 0.67
N LYS A 87 -6.81 -24.62 0.14
CA LYS A 87 -5.37 -24.90 0.02
C LYS A 87 -4.70 -23.93 -0.96
N GLU A 88 -5.32 -23.70 -2.10
CA GLU A 88 -4.82 -22.75 -3.10
C GLU A 88 -4.79 -21.32 -2.55
N VAL A 89 -5.89 -20.87 -1.95
CA VAL A 89 -5.99 -19.56 -1.28
C VAL A 89 -5.00 -19.47 -0.13
N GLY A 90 -4.90 -20.51 0.70
CA GLY A 90 -3.95 -20.57 1.80
C GLY A 90 -2.50 -20.40 1.33
N ARG A 91 -2.09 -21.05 0.23
CA ARG A 91 -0.78 -20.81 -0.41
C ARG A 91 -0.63 -19.37 -0.89
N LYS A 92 -1.63 -18.84 -1.61
CA LYS A 92 -1.63 -17.47 -2.14
C LYS A 92 -1.40 -16.41 -1.06
N TYR A 93 -2.04 -16.57 0.09
CA TYR A 93 -2.00 -15.60 1.20
C TYR A 93 -1.02 -15.98 2.32
N ASN A 94 -0.31 -17.11 2.20
CA ASN A 94 0.54 -17.70 3.26
C ASN A 94 -0.21 -17.92 4.59
N ILE A 95 -1.41 -18.50 4.49
CA ILE A 95 -2.31 -18.82 5.60
C ILE A 95 -2.49 -20.35 5.62
N PRO A 96 -2.40 -21.01 6.78
CA PRO A 96 -2.75 -22.42 6.89
C PRO A 96 -4.20 -22.71 6.45
N TYR A 97 -4.42 -23.67 5.56
CA TYR A 97 -5.78 -23.99 5.12
C TYR A 97 -6.58 -24.62 6.27
N GLU A 98 -5.91 -25.22 7.24
CA GLU A 98 -6.51 -25.72 8.47
C GLU A 98 -7.26 -24.60 9.19
N ILE A 99 -6.66 -23.40 9.24
CA ILE A 99 -7.26 -22.22 9.87
C ILE A 99 -8.44 -21.73 9.04
N LEU A 100 -8.29 -21.58 7.72
CA LEU A 100 -9.41 -21.19 6.83
C LEU A 100 -10.59 -22.18 6.92
N TYR A 101 -10.29 -23.48 6.96
CA TYR A 101 -11.27 -24.54 7.03
C TYR A 101 -11.97 -24.56 8.39
N GLY A 102 -11.23 -24.37 9.48
CA GLY A 102 -11.78 -24.25 10.83
C GLY A 102 -12.71 -23.05 10.97
N LEU A 103 -12.30 -21.88 10.45
CA LEU A 103 -13.14 -20.67 10.43
C LEU A 103 -14.43 -20.94 9.66
N ALA A 104 -14.35 -21.44 8.42
CA ALA A 104 -15.54 -21.71 7.61
C ALA A 104 -16.49 -22.76 8.21
N LEU A 105 -15.95 -23.72 8.97
CA LEU A 105 -16.77 -24.69 9.71
C LEU A 105 -17.60 -24.02 10.80
N GLU A 106 -17.00 -23.09 11.56
CA GLU A 106 -17.67 -22.34 12.61
C GLU A 106 -18.62 -21.28 12.03
N GLU A 107 -18.22 -20.59 10.96
CA GLU A 107 -18.98 -19.50 10.36
C GLU A 107 -20.24 -19.97 9.63
N SER A 108 -20.16 -21.08 8.86
CA SER A 108 -21.27 -21.47 7.98
C SER A 108 -21.52 -22.98 7.89
N HIS A 109 -20.70 -23.79 8.57
CA HIS A 109 -20.57 -25.22 8.32
C HIS A 109 -20.22 -25.54 6.86
N LEU A 110 -19.32 -24.74 6.27
CA LEU A 110 -18.85 -24.86 4.87
C LEU A 110 -19.94 -24.61 3.82
N ARG A 111 -20.87 -23.69 4.07
CA ARG A 111 -21.99 -23.41 3.16
C ARG A 111 -21.94 -21.98 2.64
N GLN A 112 -21.94 -21.84 1.32
CA GLN A 112 -22.15 -20.58 0.63
C GLN A 112 -23.65 -20.24 0.49
N PHE A 113 -24.49 -21.26 0.31
CA PHE A 113 -25.93 -21.13 0.02
C PHE A 113 -26.79 -21.89 1.04
N LYS A 114 -28.02 -21.43 1.23
CA LYS A 114 -29.08 -22.14 1.94
C LYS A 114 -29.60 -23.31 1.09
N SER A 115 -30.41 -24.20 1.68
CA SER A 115 -31.01 -25.34 0.98
C SER A 115 -31.89 -24.93 -0.21
N ASN A 116 -32.46 -23.72 -0.19
CA ASN A 116 -33.27 -23.17 -1.27
C ASN A 116 -32.46 -22.38 -2.33
N GLY A 117 -31.14 -22.57 -2.40
CA GLY A 117 -30.27 -21.92 -3.40
C GLY A 117 -29.97 -20.44 -3.14
N LYS A 118 -30.65 -19.78 -2.20
CA LYS A 118 -30.35 -18.39 -1.84
C LYS A 118 -29.00 -18.29 -1.11
N PRO A 119 -28.22 -17.21 -1.30
CA PRO A 119 -27.00 -16.96 -0.52
C PRO A 119 -27.23 -17.07 0.98
N LEU A 120 -26.26 -17.66 1.68
CA LEU A 120 -26.25 -17.68 3.14
C LEU A 120 -25.83 -16.30 3.64
N ILE A 121 -26.79 -15.54 4.18
CA ILE A 121 -26.55 -14.21 4.74
C ILE A 121 -27.04 -14.21 6.18
N SER A 122 -26.16 -13.88 7.13
CA SER A 122 -26.49 -13.73 8.55
C SER A 122 -27.18 -12.40 8.86
N ARG A 123 -27.67 -12.25 10.10
CA ARG A 123 -28.38 -11.04 10.54
C ARG A 123 -27.53 -9.78 10.50
N ASP A 124 -26.22 -9.90 10.75
CA ASP A 124 -25.24 -8.81 10.69
C ASP A 124 -24.72 -8.51 9.28
N LYS A 125 -25.33 -9.15 8.26
CA LYS A 125 -24.91 -9.07 6.85
C LYS A 125 -23.52 -9.67 6.62
N GLY A 126 -23.18 -10.74 7.31
CA GLY A 126 -22.10 -11.65 6.93
C GLY A 126 -22.55 -12.51 5.75
N TYR A 127 -21.74 -12.57 4.70
CA TYR A 127 -22.07 -13.28 3.47
C TYR A 127 -21.29 -14.59 3.36
N GLY A 128 -21.99 -15.64 2.95
CA GLY A 128 -21.42 -16.85 2.38
C GLY A 128 -20.58 -17.70 3.33
N LEU A 129 -19.69 -18.49 2.76
CA LEU A 129 -18.97 -19.57 3.43
C LEU A 129 -18.08 -19.09 4.60
N MET A 130 -17.44 -17.94 4.45
CA MET A 130 -16.56 -17.32 5.43
C MET A 130 -17.26 -16.23 6.27
N GLN A 131 -18.57 -16.02 6.06
CA GLN A 131 -19.41 -14.99 6.70
C GLN A 131 -18.75 -13.59 6.69
N VAL A 132 -18.23 -13.17 5.54
CA VAL A 132 -17.53 -11.88 5.41
C VAL A 132 -18.56 -10.75 5.44
N THR A 133 -18.35 -9.80 6.36
CA THR A 133 -19.22 -8.65 6.56
C THR A 133 -18.59 -7.39 5.94
N PRO A 134 -19.09 -6.89 4.78
CA PRO A 134 -18.41 -5.85 4.01
C PRO A 134 -18.19 -4.53 4.74
N TRP A 135 -19.10 -4.17 5.64
CA TRP A 135 -19.01 -2.91 6.39
C TRP A 135 -18.07 -3.01 7.60
N ALA A 136 -17.69 -4.22 8.03
CA ALA A 136 -16.84 -4.45 9.20
C ALA A 136 -15.34 -4.25 8.90
N VAL A 137 -15.00 -4.03 7.63
CA VAL A 137 -13.66 -3.64 7.18
C VAL A 137 -13.78 -2.45 6.23
N ARG A 138 -12.74 -1.60 6.20
CA ARG A 138 -12.72 -0.43 5.30
C ARG A 138 -12.58 -0.80 3.82
N THR A 139 -12.13 -2.02 3.52
CA THR A 139 -12.02 -2.54 2.15
C THR A 139 -13.39 -2.67 1.50
N LYS A 140 -13.52 -2.14 0.28
CA LYS A 140 -14.73 -2.29 -0.53
C LYS A 140 -14.74 -3.65 -1.22
N PHE A 141 -15.45 -4.62 -0.65
CA PHE A 141 -15.74 -5.90 -1.31
C PHE A 141 -16.93 -5.78 -2.27
N ASN A 142 -16.93 -6.57 -3.34
CA ASN A 142 -18.09 -6.72 -4.21
C ASN A 142 -19.13 -7.62 -3.50
N THR A 143 -20.25 -7.03 -3.07
CA THR A 143 -21.28 -7.74 -2.30
C THR A 143 -21.97 -8.84 -3.10
N ASN A 144 -22.12 -8.68 -4.42
CA ASN A 144 -22.70 -9.71 -5.28
C ASN A 144 -21.74 -10.90 -5.38
N SER A 145 -20.45 -10.67 -5.60
CA SER A 145 -19.45 -11.74 -5.60
C SER A 145 -19.34 -12.41 -4.23
N LEU A 146 -19.39 -11.66 -3.12
CA LEU A 146 -19.43 -12.27 -1.77
C LEU A 146 -20.62 -13.21 -1.57
N ALA A 147 -21.77 -12.88 -2.14
CA ALA A 147 -23.01 -13.64 -2.02
C ALA A 147 -23.04 -14.88 -2.93
N TYR A 148 -22.54 -14.77 -4.16
CA TYR A 148 -22.74 -15.79 -5.20
C TYR A 148 -21.45 -16.50 -5.67
N ASP A 149 -20.27 -15.99 -5.33
CA ASP A 149 -18.98 -16.62 -5.63
C ASP A 149 -18.36 -17.19 -4.35
N TYR A 150 -18.44 -18.51 -4.17
CA TYR A 150 -17.82 -19.15 -3.00
C TYR A 150 -16.30 -18.96 -2.95
N ARG A 151 -15.63 -18.83 -4.11
CA ARG A 151 -14.19 -18.63 -4.15
C ARG A 151 -13.84 -17.19 -3.79
N TYR A 152 -14.54 -16.21 -4.36
CA TYR A 152 -14.40 -14.81 -3.94
C TYR A 152 -14.62 -14.69 -2.43
N ASN A 153 -15.62 -15.39 -1.90
CA ASN A 153 -15.92 -15.41 -0.47
C ASN A 153 -14.78 -16.00 0.37
N ILE A 154 -14.20 -17.14 -0.06
CA ILE A 154 -13.00 -17.73 0.57
C ILE A 154 -11.81 -16.77 0.51
N GLU A 155 -11.55 -16.13 -0.63
CA GLU A 155 -10.44 -15.17 -0.77
C GLU A 155 -10.65 -13.90 0.06
N ALA A 156 -11.88 -13.37 0.13
CA ALA A 156 -12.21 -12.23 0.98
C ALA A 156 -12.05 -12.58 2.46
N GLY A 157 -12.52 -13.76 2.89
CA GLY A 157 -12.30 -14.26 4.26
C GLY A 157 -10.82 -14.44 4.59
N ALA A 158 -10.02 -14.92 3.63
CA ALA A 158 -8.57 -15.02 3.75
C ALA A 158 -7.91 -13.64 3.94
N GLN A 159 -8.36 -12.62 3.21
CA GLN A 159 -7.88 -11.25 3.42
C GLN A 159 -8.21 -10.71 4.80
N VAL A 160 -9.41 -11.01 5.32
CA VAL A 160 -9.83 -10.57 6.66
C VAL A 160 -8.95 -11.21 7.73
N ILE A 161 -8.80 -12.54 7.74
CA ILE A 161 -7.97 -13.23 8.75
C ILE A 161 -6.49 -12.85 8.63
N LEU A 162 -5.97 -12.61 7.41
CA LEU A 162 -4.60 -12.10 7.23
C LEU A 162 -4.43 -10.70 7.82
N GLY A 163 -5.45 -9.85 7.71
CA GLY A 163 -5.47 -8.54 8.36
C GLY A 163 -5.40 -8.67 9.88
N LYS A 164 -6.23 -9.56 10.45
CA LYS A 164 -6.20 -9.87 11.90
C LYS A 164 -4.85 -10.42 12.33
N TRP A 165 -4.24 -11.32 11.55
CA TRP A 165 -2.91 -11.86 11.81
C TRP A 165 -1.82 -10.77 11.83
N ARG A 166 -1.77 -9.90 10.80
CA ARG A 166 -0.79 -8.81 10.74
C ARG A 166 -0.94 -7.79 11.88
N TYR A 167 -2.14 -7.63 12.39
CA TYR A 167 -2.38 -6.80 13.57
C TYR A 167 -1.93 -7.49 14.85
N ILE A 168 -2.35 -8.74 15.06
CA ILE A 168 -1.98 -9.53 16.25
C ILE A 168 -0.46 -9.72 16.36
N THR A 169 0.24 -9.97 15.26
CA THR A 169 1.71 -10.14 15.28
C THR A 169 2.46 -8.87 15.72
N ARG A 170 1.85 -7.69 15.54
CA ARG A 170 2.35 -6.40 16.05
C ARG A 170 1.85 -6.09 17.45
N ARG A 171 0.68 -6.60 17.83
CA ARG A 171 0.02 -6.33 19.11
C ARG A 171 0.42 -7.29 20.23
N ASN A 172 0.20 -8.58 20.01
CA ASN A 172 0.34 -9.68 20.96
C ASN A 172 0.89 -10.91 20.23
N PRO A 173 2.19 -10.91 19.88
CA PRO A 173 2.78 -11.99 19.10
C PRO A 173 2.80 -13.30 19.88
N VAL A 174 2.63 -14.40 19.15
CA VAL A 174 2.77 -15.77 19.68
C VAL A 174 4.02 -16.39 19.07
N GLY A 175 4.93 -16.84 19.93
CA GLY A 175 6.23 -17.39 19.54
C GLY A 175 7.03 -16.44 18.67
N ASN A 176 7.56 -16.97 17.57
CA ASN A 176 8.31 -16.22 16.56
C ASN A 176 7.44 -15.66 15.43
N ASN A 177 6.11 -15.62 15.59
CA ASN A 177 5.16 -15.24 14.53
C ASN A 177 5.32 -16.05 13.23
N ASN A 178 5.81 -17.29 13.29
CA ASN A 178 5.87 -18.15 12.10
C ASN A 178 4.44 -18.53 11.68
N PRO A 179 3.95 -18.13 10.49
CA PRO A 179 2.60 -18.41 10.03
C PRO A 179 2.39 -19.90 9.69
N LYS A 180 3.46 -20.68 9.57
CA LYS A 180 3.37 -22.14 9.37
C LYS A 180 2.98 -22.89 10.65
N ILE A 181 3.12 -22.27 11.83
CA ILE A 181 2.76 -22.86 13.12
C ILE A 181 1.30 -22.54 13.45
N LEU A 182 0.46 -23.56 13.59
CA LEU A 182 -0.99 -23.41 13.75
C LEU A 182 -1.36 -22.72 15.07
N GLU A 183 -0.64 -23.00 16.16
CA GLU A 183 -0.89 -22.38 17.47
C GLU A 183 -0.66 -20.87 17.46
N ASN A 184 0.24 -20.38 16.61
CA ASN A 184 0.52 -18.95 16.55
C ASN A 184 -0.72 -18.15 16.10
N TRP A 185 -1.65 -18.79 15.38
CA TRP A 185 -2.88 -18.15 14.87
C TRP A 185 -3.96 -17.96 15.93
N TYR A 186 -3.76 -18.43 17.17
CA TYR A 186 -4.78 -18.44 18.22
C TYR A 186 -5.49 -17.08 18.40
N PHE A 187 -4.75 -15.99 18.56
CA PHE A 187 -5.34 -14.66 18.74
C PHE A 187 -5.88 -14.06 17.44
N ALA A 188 -5.36 -14.46 16.27
CA ALA A 188 -5.93 -14.06 14.98
C ALA A 188 -7.29 -14.71 14.75
N ILE A 189 -7.45 -15.99 15.12
CA ILE A 189 -8.74 -16.70 15.11
C ILE A 189 -9.73 -16.00 16.03
N TRP A 190 -9.32 -15.69 17.27
CA TRP A 190 -10.17 -14.90 18.18
C TRP A 190 -10.57 -13.57 17.53
N ALA A 191 -9.60 -12.84 16.96
CA ALA A 191 -9.84 -11.55 16.33
C ALA A 191 -10.72 -11.59 15.06
N TYR A 192 -10.88 -12.76 14.42
CA TYR A 192 -11.77 -12.93 13.26
C TYR A 192 -13.23 -12.67 13.63
N ASN A 193 -13.69 -13.26 14.74
CA ASN A 193 -15.03 -13.04 15.30
C ASN A 193 -15.11 -11.80 16.21
N GLY A 194 -13.99 -11.07 16.37
CA GLY A 194 -13.89 -9.87 17.21
C GLY A 194 -12.93 -10.07 18.38
N PHE A 195 -11.90 -9.22 18.45
CA PHE A 195 -10.91 -9.22 19.53
C PHE A 195 -11.42 -8.46 20.75
N CYS A 196 -12.39 -9.05 21.45
CA CYS A 196 -13.15 -8.41 22.52
C CYS A 196 -13.37 -9.34 23.73
N LYS A 197 -13.85 -8.76 24.84
CA LYS A 197 -14.03 -9.46 26.13
C LYS A 197 -15.00 -10.64 26.06
N VAL A 198 -16.05 -10.59 25.24
CA VAL A 198 -17.08 -11.65 25.15
C VAL A 198 -16.55 -12.95 24.52
N ASN A 199 -15.43 -12.87 23.80
CA ASN A 199 -14.73 -14.00 23.20
C ASN A 199 -13.52 -14.46 24.05
N ASN A 200 -13.33 -13.91 25.25
CA ASN A 200 -12.27 -14.37 26.16
C ASN A 200 -12.62 -15.77 26.72
N PRO A 201 -11.71 -16.76 26.59
CA PRO A 201 -11.98 -18.14 27.02
C PRO A 201 -12.25 -18.26 28.52
N ASN A 202 -11.72 -17.36 29.35
CA ASN A 202 -11.98 -17.36 30.80
C ASN A 202 -13.45 -17.06 31.16
N TYR A 203 -14.25 -16.46 30.25
CA TYR A 203 -15.69 -16.25 30.49
C TYR A 203 -16.50 -17.55 30.50
N TYR A 204 -15.97 -18.63 29.91
CA TYR A 204 -16.65 -19.92 29.77
C TYR A 204 -16.18 -20.96 30.79
N LYS A 205 -15.29 -20.58 31.72
CA LYS A 205 -14.71 -21.49 32.72
C LYS A 205 -15.76 -22.16 33.61
N ASN A 206 -16.87 -21.47 33.88
CA ASN A 206 -17.92 -21.94 34.78
C ASN A 206 -19.14 -22.50 34.02
N GLY A 207 -18.96 -22.92 32.76
CA GLY A 207 -20.03 -23.50 31.93
C GLY A 207 -20.57 -22.54 30.85
N PRO A 208 -21.66 -22.92 30.18
CA PRO A 208 -22.24 -22.14 29.10
C PRO A 208 -22.71 -20.78 29.58
N HIS A 209 -22.34 -19.75 28.83
CA HIS A 209 -22.78 -18.40 29.11
C HIS A 209 -24.07 -18.10 28.33
N ARG A 210 -25.10 -17.66 29.04
CA ARG A 210 -26.41 -17.32 28.47
C ARG A 210 -26.55 -15.80 28.38
N TRP A 211 -26.93 -15.33 27.22
CA TRP A 211 -27.26 -13.92 26.98
C TRP A 211 -28.76 -13.81 26.81
N ARG A 212 -29.40 -12.96 27.62
CA ARG A 212 -30.85 -12.75 27.57
C ARG A 212 -31.16 -11.27 27.63
N ASN A 213 -31.87 -10.77 26.63
CA ASN A 213 -32.53 -9.46 26.67
C ASN A 213 -33.98 -9.59 26.20
N ARG A 214 -34.71 -8.46 26.14
CA ARG A 214 -36.13 -8.41 25.75
C ARG A 214 -36.44 -8.96 24.35
N HIS A 215 -35.44 -9.10 23.48
CA HIS A 215 -35.59 -9.49 22.07
C HIS A 215 -34.73 -10.69 21.63
N MET A 216 -33.87 -11.24 22.50
CA MET A 216 -32.95 -12.30 22.14
C MET A 216 -32.49 -13.12 23.35
N SER A 217 -32.50 -14.44 23.19
CA SER A 217 -31.92 -15.40 24.13
C SER A 217 -31.00 -16.34 23.35
N TRP A 218 -29.71 -16.41 23.68
CA TRP A 218 -28.81 -17.41 23.12
C TRP A 218 -27.79 -17.89 24.15
N VAL A 219 -27.34 -19.13 23.98
CA VAL A 219 -26.40 -19.81 24.89
C VAL A 219 -25.16 -20.20 24.10
N ARG A 220 -23.97 -19.91 24.64
CA ARG A 220 -22.70 -20.37 24.06
C ARG A 220 -21.89 -21.15 25.08
N TYR A 221 -21.37 -22.30 24.65
CA TYR A 221 -20.69 -23.26 25.53
C TYR A 221 -19.19 -23.06 25.63
N SER A 222 -18.57 -22.38 24.66
CA SER A 222 -17.15 -22.04 24.70
C SER A 222 -16.82 -20.82 23.84
N ALA A 223 -15.59 -20.31 23.95
CA ALA A 223 -15.13 -19.19 23.14
C ALA A 223 -14.96 -19.57 21.66
N TYR A 224 -15.05 -18.59 20.77
CA TYR A 224 -15.03 -18.79 19.31
C TYR A 224 -13.82 -19.60 18.82
N GLN A 225 -12.62 -19.20 19.25
CA GLN A 225 -11.39 -19.90 18.91
C GLN A 225 -11.39 -21.36 19.39
N SER A 226 -12.02 -21.67 20.52
CA SER A 226 -12.15 -23.05 21.00
C SER A 226 -13.02 -23.90 20.09
N GLU A 227 -14.09 -23.33 19.51
CA GLU A 227 -14.94 -24.02 18.54
C GLU A 227 -14.22 -24.24 17.21
N VAL A 228 -13.51 -23.22 16.71
CA VAL A 228 -12.68 -23.33 15.49
C VAL A 228 -11.64 -24.45 15.62
N LEU A 229 -10.87 -24.45 16.72
CA LEU A 229 -9.86 -25.49 16.97
C LEU A 229 -10.51 -26.88 17.12
N ARG A 230 -11.71 -26.96 17.70
CA ARG A 230 -12.48 -28.21 17.81
C ARG A 230 -12.95 -28.72 16.44
N GLY A 231 -13.39 -27.81 15.56
CA GLY A 231 -13.72 -28.13 14.18
C GLY A 231 -12.51 -28.71 13.42
N ILE A 232 -11.35 -28.09 13.56
CA ILE A 232 -10.09 -28.58 12.98
C ILE A 232 -9.76 -29.98 13.52
N ARG A 233 -9.82 -30.18 14.83
CA ARG A 233 -9.59 -31.50 15.43
C ARG A 233 -10.54 -32.56 14.88
N ARG A 234 -11.85 -32.29 14.85
CA ARG A 234 -12.86 -33.27 14.41
C ARG A 234 -12.74 -33.63 12.93
N HIS A 235 -12.46 -32.65 12.07
CA HIS A 235 -12.54 -32.84 10.61
C HIS A 235 -11.19 -33.03 9.91
N LEU A 236 -10.09 -32.64 10.55
CA LEU A 236 -8.73 -32.76 10.01
C LEU A 236 -7.82 -33.63 10.89
N ASN A 237 -8.30 -34.08 12.06
CA ASN A 237 -7.52 -34.88 13.02
C ASN A 237 -6.22 -34.18 13.50
N ILE A 238 -6.26 -32.85 13.64
CA ILE A 238 -5.16 -32.04 14.14
C ILE A 238 -5.57 -31.40 15.48
N ASN A 239 -4.88 -31.76 16.56
CA ASN A 239 -5.20 -31.30 17.91
C ASN A 239 -4.34 -30.09 18.30
N ILE A 240 -4.60 -28.93 17.67
CA ILE A 240 -3.87 -27.68 17.91
C ILE A 240 -3.93 -27.31 19.40
N THR A 241 -2.79 -27.05 20.02
CA THR A 241 -2.69 -26.75 21.45
C THR A 241 -3.08 -25.28 21.72
N PRO A 242 -4.18 -24.98 22.44
CA PRO A 242 -4.58 -23.60 22.69
C PRO A 242 -3.60 -22.88 23.65
N ILE A 243 -3.59 -21.54 23.63
CA ILE A 243 -2.92 -20.77 24.69
C ILE A 243 -3.58 -21.12 26.04
N PRO A 244 -2.80 -21.49 27.08
CA PRO A 244 -3.35 -21.82 28.38
C PRO A 244 -4.18 -20.68 28.97
N MET A 245 -5.37 -20.99 29.50
CA MET A 245 -6.30 -19.99 30.05
C MET A 245 -5.70 -19.12 31.16
N ASN A 246 -4.81 -19.67 31.98
CA ASN A 246 -4.09 -18.94 33.03
C ASN A 246 -3.06 -17.94 32.50
N LYS A 247 -2.67 -18.02 31.23
CA LYS A 247 -1.81 -17.03 30.56
C LYS A 247 -2.62 -15.88 29.97
N ILE A 248 -3.94 -16.06 29.80
CA ILE A 248 -4.86 -15.06 29.29
C ILE A 248 -5.44 -14.28 30.48
N PRO A 249 -5.62 -12.95 30.39
CA PRO A 249 -6.22 -12.19 31.48
C PRO A 249 -7.61 -12.72 31.83
N ARG A 250 -7.95 -12.67 33.13
CA ARG A 250 -9.23 -13.15 33.66
C ARG A 250 -10.43 -12.43 33.02
N TYR A 251 -10.28 -11.15 32.70
CA TYR A 251 -11.27 -10.30 32.05
C TYR A 251 -10.66 -9.51 30.90
N GLY A 252 -11.46 -9.13 29.91
CA GLY A 252 -11.01 -8.29 28.80
C GLY A 252 -10.16 -9.03 27.76
N ILE A 253 -9.25 -8.30 27.11
CA ILE A 253 -8.29 -8.81 26.12
C ILE A 253 -6.86 -8.65 26.64
N PRO A 254 -5.87 -9.39 26.13
CA PRO A 254 -4.46 -9.16 26.46
C PRO A 254 -4.05 -7.69 26.27
N LYS A 255 -3.28 -7.15 27.22
CA LYS A 255 -2.67 -5.82 27.08
C LYS A 255 -1.72 -5.80 25.87
N ARG A 256 -1.69 -4.68 25.14
CA ARG A 256 -0.78 -4.50 23.99
C ARG A 256 0.67 -4.72 24.43
N GLY A 257 1.46 -5.39 23.59
CA GLY A 257 2.87 -5.69 23.83
C GLY A 257 3.14 -7.00 24.57
N VAL A 258 2.12 -7.63 25.19
CA VAL A 258 2.30 -8.94 25.85
C VAL A 258 2.62 -10.00 24.80
N ARG A 259 3.77 -10.66 24.97
CA ARG A 259 4.23 -11.78 24.13
C ARG A 259 3.82 -13.10 24.75
N PHE A 260 3.37 -14.04 23.92
CA PHE A 260 2.98 -15.38 24.34
C PHE A 260 3.95 -16.40 23.73
N SER A 261 4.34 -17.42 24.49
CA SER A 261 5.10 -18.55 23.95
C SER A 261 4.20 -19.43 23.09
N THR A 262 4.74 -20.02 22.02
CA THR A 262 4.04 -21.09 21.27
C THR A 262 3.79 -22.27 22.22
N PRO A 263 2.53 -22.69 22.44
CA PRO A 263 2.21 -23.86 23.24
C PRO A 263 2.80 -25.14 22.67
N THR A 264 3.24 -26.04 23.55
CA THR A 264 3.68 -27.38 23.21
C THR A 264 2.59 -28.41 23.54
N SER A 265 2.30 -29.40 22.70
CA SER A 265 2.92 -29.70 21.40
C SER A 265 2.51 -28.73 20.29
N THR A 266 3.46 -28.39 19.41
CA THR A 266 3.28 -27.47 18.27
C THR A 266 2.92 -28.22 16.98
N HIS A 267 2.05 -27.65 16.15
CA HIS A 267 1.63 -28.22 14.88
C HIS A 267 1.92 -27.29 13.70
N TYR A 268 2.26 -27.86 12.55
CA TYR A 268 2.57 -27.13 11.32
C TYR A 268 1.48 -27.32 10.25
N THR A 269 1.29 -26.32 9.38
CA THR A 269 0.34 -26.42 8.26
C THR A 269 0.80 -27.39 7.17
N GLY A 270 -0.16 -28.12 6.59
CA GLY A 270 0.03 -29.00 5.43
C GLY A 270 -0.19 -28.31 4.07
N ASN A 271 -0.10 -26.99 3.98
CA ASN A 271 -0.39 -26.23 2.75
C ASN A 271 0.72 -26.28 1.68
N GLY A 272 1.89 -26.84 1.94
CA GLY A 272 2.91 -27.04 0.91
C GLY A 272 2.54 -28.18 -0.05
N SER A 273 2.88 -28.02 -1.32
CA SER A 273 3.38 -29.14 -2.14
C SER A 273 4.88 -29.39 -1.86
N ASP A 274 5.31 -29.05 -0.64
CA ASP A 274 6.64 -29.32 -0.13
C ASP A 274 6.58 -30.62 0.67
N GLU A 275 7.68 -31.37 0.64
CA GLU A 275 8.02 -32.59 1.40
C GLU A 275 7.90 -32.48 2.93
N ASN A 276 7.15 -31.50 3.44
CA ASN A 276 6.96 -31.24 4.86
C ASN A 276 5.47 -31.11 5.24
N TYR A 277 4.78 -32.26 5.23
CA TYR A 277 4.09 -32.72 6.46
C TYR A 277 5.11 -32.66 7.63
N PRO A 278 4.83 -32.89 8.94
CA PRO A 278 5.94 -33.42 9.73
C PRO A 278 6.51 -34.56 8.88
N PRO A 279 7.82 -34.58 8.53
CA PRO A 279 8.34 -35.74 7.84
C PRO A 279 7.78 -36.94 8.63
N LYS A 280 7.34 -38.01 7.96
CA LYS A 280 7.52 -39.35 8.56
C LYS A 280 8.91 -39.23 9.14
N GLU A 281 9.04 -39.05 10.44
CA GLU A 281 10.14 -38.26 11.00
C GLU A 281 11.38 -39.03 10.63
N LYS A 282 12.03 -38.70 9.50
CA LYS A 282 12.63 -39.74 8.65
C LYS A 282 13.76 -40.24 9.49
N GLY A 283 13.53 -41.39 10.10
CA GLY A 283 14.50 -41.97 10.94
C GLY A 283 15.59 -42.36 9.97
N TRP A 284 16.81 -41.94 10.24
CA TRP A 284 17.92 -42.52 9.52
C TRP A 284 18.42 -43.67 10.37
N ILE A 285 18.82 -44.72 9.70
CA ILE A 285 19.61 -45.81 10.25
C ILE A 285 20.84 -45.85 9.37
N LYS A 286 22.02 -45.85 9.98
CA LYS A 286 23.27 -46.04 9.27
C LYS A 286 24.16 -46.98 10.07
N PHE A 287 24.94 -47.78 9.37
CA PHE A 287 26.06 -48.42 10.02
C PHE A 287 27.12 -47.36 10.33
N ASP A 288 27.77 -47.47 11.49
CA ASP A 288 28.82 -46.53 11.91
C ASP A 288 30.07 -46.62 11.02
N LYS A 289 30.20 -47.72 10.27
CA LYS A 289 31.18 -47.93 9.20
C LYS A 289 30.53 -48.65 8.02
N GLU A 290 31.18 -48.61 6.85
CA GLU A 290 30.70 -49.34 5.67
C GLU A 290 31.02 -50.83 5.80
N TYR A 291 29.99 -51.69 5.82
CA TYR A 291 30.14 -53.15 5.94
C TYR A 291 29.95 -53.83 4.57
N LYS A 292 30.94 -53.83 3.70
CA LYS A 292 30.84 -54.51 2.38
C LYS A 292 30.91 -56.04 2.50
N GLU A 293 31.67 -56.50 3.48
CA GLU A 293 31.94 -57.90 3.77
C GLU A 293 31.67 -58.21 5.24
N ALA A 294 31.24 -59.43 5.53
CA ALA A 294 31.24 -60.01 6.86
C ALA A 294 31.78 -61.44 6.78
N TYR A 295 32.24 -61.98 7.90
CA TYR A 295 32.88 -63.29 7.91
C TYR A 295 31.96 -64.37 8.46
N LYS A 296 32.10 -65.58 7.93
CA LYS A 296 31.48 -66.79 8.49
C LYS A 296 31.78 -66.90 9.99
N GLY A 297 30.74 -66.99 10.82
CA GLY A 297 30.85 -66.82 12.27
C GLY A 297 30.18 -65.55 12.80
N ALA A 298 30.52 -65.14 14.02
CA ALA A 298 29.87 -64.02 14.70
C ALA A 298 30.45 -62.68 14.23
N THR A 299 29.61 -61.82 13.64
CA THR A 299 29.97 -60.46 13.25
C THR A 299 29.12 -59.46 14.04
N MET A 300 29.77 -58.43 14.59
CA MET A 300 29.11 -57.33 15.31
C MET A 300 28.88 -56.13 14.40
N PHE A 301 27.64 -55.66 14.37
CA PHE A 301 27.22 -54.48 13.63
C PHE A 301 26.94 -53.33 14.60
N ASN A 302 27.64 -52.22 14.37
CA ASN A 302 27.46 -50.98 15.11
C ASN A 302 26.57 -50.06 14.28
N VAL A 303 25.44 -49.66 14.85
CA VAL A 303 24.40 -48.94 14.12
C VAL A 303 23.98 -47.71 14.90
N SER A 304 24.10 -46.56 14.24
CA SER A 304 23.51 -45.33 14.72
C SER A 304 22.18 -45.09 14.05
N THR A 305 21.28 -44.45 14.79
CA THR A 305 19.99 -44.00 14.33
C THR A 305 19.75 -42.57 14.77
N SER A 306 18.78 -41.91 14.15
CA SER A 306 18.21 -40.70 14.74
C SER A 306 17.52 -41.03 16.08
N ILE A 307 17.53 -40.06 17.01
CA ILE A 307 17.04 -40.21 18.39
C ILE A 307 15.54 -40.56 18.51
N ASN A 308 14.79 -40.36 17.44
CA ASN A 308 13.38 -40.63 17.35
C ASN A 308 13.05 -42.09 16.98
N VAL A 309 14.01 -42.87 16.47
CA VAL A 309 13.88 -44.32 16.38
C VAL A 309 13.95 -44.88 17.79
N LYS A 310 12.87 -45.53 18.23
CA LYS A 310 12.75 -46.11 19.58
C LYS A 310 12.91 -47.62 19.59
N ARG A 311 12.54 -48.27 18.49
CA ARG A 311 12.69 -49.71 18.29
C ARG A 311 13.20 -50.00 16.90
N VAL A 312 13.97 -51.07 16.75
CA VAL A 312 14.46 -51.55 15.45
C VAL A 312 14.12 -53.03 15.27
N GLU A 313 13.74 -53.40 14.05
CA GLU A 313 13.63 -54.77 13.59
C GLU A 313 14.80 -55.03 12.63
N VAL A 314 15.62 -56.03 12.94
CA VAL A 314 16.69 -56.49 12.06
C VAL A 314 16.26 -57.80 11.41
N SER A 315 16.41 -57.89 10.09
CA SER A 315 16.24 -59.12 9.33
C SER A 315 17.32 -59.41 8.31
N LEU A 316 17.56 -60.70 8.06
CA LEU A 316 18.41 -61.21 6.99
C LEU A 316 17.53 -61.99 6.01
N ASP A 317 17.57 -61.61 4.73
CA ASP A 317 16.75 -62.19 3.64
C ASP A 317 15.27 -62.37 4.01
N ASP A 318 14.73 -61.44 4.82
CA ASP A 318 13.35 -61.44 5.34
C ASP A 318 12.91 -62.68 6.16
N LYS A 319 13.83 -63.56 6.59
CA LYS A 319 13.51 -64.80 7.32
C LYS A 319 13.76 -64.77 8.83
N TYR A 320 14.79 -64.06 9.30
CA TYR A 320 15.13 -63.96 10.73
C TYR A 320 14.75 -62.58 11.25
N LYS A 321 13.87 -62.44 12.25
CA LYS A 321 13.47 -61.12 12.79
C LYS A 321 13.85 -60.99 14.25
N ARG A 322 14.64 -59.97 14.59
CA ARG A 322 14.97 -59.66 15.99
C ARG A 322 14.64 -58.19 16.27
N ILE A 323 13.88 -57.95 17.33
CA ILE A 323 13.49 -56.61 17.77
C ILE A 323 14.43 -56.16 18.89
N LYS A 324 14.93 -54.92 18.82
CA LYS A 324 15.69 -54.28 19.89
C LYS A 324 15.17 -52.87 20.17
N ASP A 325 15.25 -52.46 21.44
CA ASP A 325 15.07 -51.07 21.84
C ASP A 325 16.34 -50.27 21.53
N VAL A 326 16.16 -49.01 21.11
CA VAL A 326 17.25 -48.09 20.81
C VAL A 326 17.41 -47.08 21.95
N LYS A 327 18.61 -47.01 22.52
CA LYS A 327 18.96 -46.03 23.57
C LYS A 327 19.88 -44.97 23.00
N ASN A 328 19.53 -43.69 23.16
CA ASN A 328 20.33 -42.55 22.71
C ASN A 328 20.74 -42.57 21.22
N GLY A 329 19.88 -43.12 20.34
CA GLY A 329 20.15 -43.16 18.91
C GLY A 329 21.28 -44.13 18.52
N LYS A 330 21.60 -45.12 19.36
CA LYS A 330 22.57 -46.17 19.06
C LYS A 330 22.04 -47.53 19.46
N PHE A 331 22.41 -48.56 18.70
CA PHE A 331 22.26 -49.95 19.11
C PHE A 331 23.26 -50.82 18.35
N ASP A 332 23.68 -51.89 19.01
CA ASP A 332 24.57 -52.88 18.41
C ASP A 332 23.87 -54.24 18.38
N PHE A 333 24.20 -55.04 17.37
CA PHE A 333 23.76 -56.44 17.34
C PHE A 333 24.83 -57.34 16.74
N THR A 334 24.86 -58.57 17.23
CA THR A 334 25.72 -59.63 16.71
C THR A 334 24.86 -60.61 15.94
N TYR A 335 25.28 -60.96 14.73
CA TYR A 335 24.67 -62.01 13.93
C TYR A 335 25.72 -63.07 13.59
N ARG A 336 25.34 -64.35 13.61
CA ARG A 336 26.23 -65.47 13.29
C ARG A 336 25.91 -65.99 11.90
N PHE A 337 26.78 -65.70 10.92
CA PHE A 337 26.58 -66.13 9.53
C PHE A 337 27.04 -67.58 9.34
N GLY A 338 26.14 -68.44 8.86
CA GLY A 338 26.42 -69.86 8.64
C GLY A 338 26.73 -70.25 7.18
N VAL A 339 26.37 -69.40 6.21
CA VAL A 339 26.47 -69.71 4.78
C VAL A 339 27.12 -68.54 4.05
N LEU A 340 28.07 -68.85 3.16
CA LEU A 340 28.78 -67.87 2.35
C LEU A 340 27.89 -67.24 1.26
N GLY A 341 28.37 -66.14 0.69
CA GLY A 341 27.75 -65.46 -0.45
C GLY A 341 27.00 -64.19 -0.10
N LYS A 342 26.39 -63.56 -1.11
CA LYS A 342 25.69 -62.28 -0.99
C LYS A 342 24.38 -62.43 -0.21
N ARG A 343 24.13 -61.52 0.72
CA ARG A 343 22.94 -61.48 1.58
C ARG A 343 22.46 -60.04 1.74
N ASP A 344 21.17 -59.85 1.95
CA ASP A 344 20.61 -58.53 2.22
C ASP A 344 20.26 -58.39 3.71
N LEU A 345 21.02 -57.54 4.39
CA LEU A 345 20.77 -57.17 5.77
C LEU A 345 19.83 -55.98 5.82
N LYS A 346 18.68 -56.16 6.43
CA LYS A 346 17.59 -55.19 6.49
C LYS A 346 17.38 -54.74 7.92
N VAL A 347 17.32 -53.43 8.12
CA VAL A 347 17.06 -52.81 9.41
C VAL A 347 15.91 -51.82 9.25
N ILE A 348 14.85 -52.00 10.02
CA ILE A 348 13.65 -51.16 10.01
C ILE A 348 13.53 -50.47 11.37
N GLY A 349 13.41 -49.14 11.39
CA GLY A 349 13.28 -48.35 12.61
C GLY A 349 11.86 -47.84 12.80
N TYR A 350 11.37 -47.96 14.03
CA TYR A 350 10.02 -47.58 14.44
C TYR A 350 10.04 -46.45 15.47
N ASP A 351 9.06 -45.57 15.40
CA ASP A 351 8.83 -44.54 16.41
C ASP A 351 8.16 -45.11 17.68
N LYS A 352 7.94 -44.24 18.68
CA LYS A 352 7.25 -44.59 19.93
C LYS A 352 5.80 -45.06 19.73
N TYR A 353 5.21 -44.85 18.56
CA TYR A 353 3.86 -45.25 18.20
C TYR A 353 3.83 -46.53 17.36
N GLY A 354 4.98 -47.17 17.10
CA GLY A 354 5.08 -48.40 16.31
C GLY A 354 4.99 -48.18 14.80
N ARG A 355 5.13 -46.94 14.32
CA ARG A 355 5.12 -46.63 12.89
C ARG A 355 6.54 -46.72 12.34
N GLU A 356 6.70 -47.34 11.18
CA GLU A 356 7.98 -47.36 10.48
C GLU A 356 8.37 -45.94 10.05
N ILE A 357 9.54 -45.51 10.50
CA ILE A 357 10.11 -44.20 10.20
C ILE A 357 11.48 -44.26 9.52
N ALA A 358 12.16 -45.41 9.57
CA ALA A 358 13.49 -45.63 8.98
C ALA A 358 13.58 -47.01 8.32
N ARG A 359 14.32 -47.12 7.22
CA ARG A 359 14.65 -48.40 6.58
C ARG A 359 16.03 -48.34 5.96
N LEU A 360 16.84 -49.36 6.24
CA LEU A 360 18.13 -49.60 5.62
C LEU A 360 18.13 -51.02 5.05
N VAL A 361 18.46 -51.16 3.77
CA VAL A 361 18.77 -52.46 3.15
C VAL A 361 20.21 -52.35 2.70
N HIS A 362 21.05 -53.24 3.22
CA HIS A 362 22.48 -53.20 3.00
C HIS A 362 22.97 -54.56 2.50
N PRO A 363 23.38 -54.66 1.24
CA PRO A 363 23.95 -55.89 0.71
C PRO A 363 25.30 -56.14 1.35
N ILE A 364 25.54 -57.35 1.83
CA ILE A 364 26.80 -57.78 2.42
C ILE A 364 27.24 -59.11 1.80
N ILE A 365 28.53 -59.25 1.53
CA ILE A 365 29.12 -60.51 1.06
C ILE A 365 29.67 -61.26 2.28
N ILE A 366 29.22 -62.50 2.49
CA ILE A 366 29.76 -63.35 3.56
C ILE A 366 30.92 -64.17 3.01
N GLU A 367 32.12 -63.92 3.54
CA GLU A 367 33.38 -64.57 3.13
C GLU A 367 34.03 -65.33 4.30
N GLU A 368 35.08 -66.09 4.04
CA GLU A 368 35.91 -66.64 5.11
C GLU A 368 36.81 -65.55 5.70
N LYS A 369 37.09 -65.62 7.01
CA LYS A 369 37.90 -64.60 7.69
C LYS A 369 39.34 -64.66 7.16
N PRO A 370 39.89 -63.56 6.58
CA PRO A 370 41.26 -63.55 6.09
C PRO A 370 42.23 -63.61 7.27
N VAL A 371 43.32 -64.34 7.07
CA VAL A 371 44.45 -64.47 8.00
C VAL A 371 45.25 -63.15 7.97
N GLU A 372 45.59 -62.59 9.13
CA GLU A 372 46.28 -61.29 9.27
C GLU A 372 47.74 -61.34 8.76
N ASN A 373 48.00 -60.67 7.63
CA ASN A 373 49.15 -59.76 7.36
C ASN A 373 49.21 -59.44 5.86
N ILE A 374 48.58 -58.35 5.44
CA ILE A 374 48.75 -57.80 4.08
C ILE A 374 49.16 -56.34 4.21
N SER A 375 50.35 -56.03 3.72
CA SER A 375 50.89 -54.68 3.60
C SER A 375 49.99 -53.83 2.68
N TYR A 376 49.77 -52.54 3.01
CA TYR A 376 48.93 -51.66 2.19
C TYR A 376 49.49 -50.23 2.09
N VAL A 377 49.11 -49.55 1.01
CA VAL A 377 49.26 -48.10 0.82
C VAL A 377 47.96 -47.49 0.28
N LYS A 378 47.60 -46.30 0.76
CA LYS A 378 46.42 -45.56 0.32
C LYS A 378 46.57 -44.04 0.43
N VAL A 379 45.77 -43.32 -0.33
CA VAL A 379 45.63 -41.84 -0.26
C VAL A 379 44.22 -41.47 0.19
N ASN A 380 44.09 -40.38 0.95
CA ASN A 380 42.82 -39.94 1.55
C ASN A 380 41.85 -39.21 0.59
N ALA A 381 42.14 -39.15 -0.71
CA ALA A 381 41.33 -38.42 -1.69
C ALA A 381 41.11 -39.22 -2.99
N LYS A 382 39.86 -39.31 -3.44
CA LYS A 382 39.46 -39.88 -4.75
C LYS A 382 38.91 -38.84 -5.73
N GLU A 383 38.46 -37.69 -5.22
CA GLU A 383 37.94 -36.57 -6.02
C GLU A 383 38.30 -35.25 -5.32
N ILE A 384 38.81 -34.27 -6.08
CA ILE A 384 39.33 -32.99 -5.57
C ILE A 384 38.91 -31.81 -6.46
N TYR A 385 38.90 -30.60 -5.89
CA TYR A 385 38.50 -29.38 -6.60
C TYR A 385 39.71 -28.46 -6.81
N TYR A 386 39.99 -28.15 -8.08
CA TYR A 386 40.96 -27.15 -8.49
C TYR A 386 40.54 -25.77 -7.98
N THR A 387 41.33 -25.22 -7.07
CA THR A 387 41.11 -23.88 -6.48
C THR A 387 42.17 -22.86 -6.88
N GLY A 388 43.17 -23.27 -7.69
CA GLY A 388 44.34 -22.45 -8.02
C GLY A 388 45.37 -22.31 -6.88
N ILE A 389 45.19 -23.01 -5.77
CA ILE A 389 46.09 -23.05 -4.61
C ILE A 389 46.53 -24.50 -4.39
N GLU A 390 47.80 -24.73 -4.02
CA GLU A 390 48.34 -26.05 -3.68
C GLU A 390 47.54 -26.67 -2.52
N GLN A 391 47.00 -27.88 -2.73
CA GLN A 391 46.28 -28.64 -1.72
C GLN A 391 47.20 -29.69 -1.08
N GLU A 392 47.09 -29.94 0.23
CA GLU A 392 47.85 -30.99 0.92
C GLU A 392 47.12 -32.35 0.87
N PHE A 393 47.89 -33.41 0.63
CA PHE A 393 47.45 -34.80 0.49
C PHE A 393 48.02 -35.63 1.64
N ILE A 394 47.19 -36.49 2.24
CA ILE A 394 47.61 -37.40 3.29
C ILE A 394 47.63 -38.83 2.73
N PHE A 395 48.79 -39.46 2.86
CA PHE A 395 49.02 -40.84 2.45
C PHE A 395 49.18 -41.69 3.71
N GLU A 396 48.63 -42.90 3.67
CA GLU A 396 48.69 -43.85 4.78
C GLU A 396 49.24 -45.20 4.28
N GLY A 397 50.14 -45.80 5.06
CA GLY A 397 50.70 -47.13 4.84
C GLY A 397 50.52 -48.04 6.05
N SER A 398 50.65 -49.36 5.86
CA SER A 398 50.77 -50.32 6.96
C SER A 398 52.12 -50.14 7.70
N LYS A 399 52.24 -50.71 8.91
CA LYS A 399 53.38 -50.45 9.82
C LYS A 399 54.75 -50.85 9.26
N ASP A 400 54.77 -51.75 8.30
CA ASP A 400 55.94 -52.28 7.62
C ASP A 400 56.41 -51.40 6.43
N ILE A 401 55.58 -50.43 5.99
CA ILE A 401 55.92 -49.46 4.94
C ILE A 401 56.53 -48.21 5.59
N VAL A 402 57.73 -47.82 5.16
CA VAL A 402 58.40 -46.59 5.63
C VAL A 402 58.41 -45.48 4.59
N LYS A 403 58.18 -45.80 3.31
CA LYS A 403 58.23 -44.86 2.19
C LYS A 403 57.19 -45.20 1.12
N ILE A 404 56.59 -44.18 0.51
CA ILE A 404 55.69 -44.31 -0.64
C ILE A 404 56.27 -43.55 -1.84
N GLY A 405 56.47 -44.24 -2.96
CA GLY A 405 56.72 -43.63 -4.27
C GLY A 405 55.40 -43.26 -4.96
N LEU A 406 55.34 -42.07 -5.56
CA LEU A 406 54.17 -41.54 -6.25
C LEU A 406 54.44 -41.45 -7.76
N LYS A 407 53.58 -42.09 -8.57
CA LYS A 407 53.54 -41.89 -10.02
C LYS A 407 52.21 -41.32 -10.45
N ILE A 408 52.25 -40.34 -11.35
CA ILE A 408 51.05 -39.73 -11.95
C ILE A 408 51.12 -39.94 -13.45
N ASN A 409 50.09 -40.61 -14.00
CA ASN A 409 50.02 -41.03 -15.40
C ASN A 409 51.27 -41.81 -15.87
N GLY A 410 51.93 -42.52 -14.96
CA GLY A 410 53.14 -43.31 -15.23
C GLY A 410 54.47 -42.59 -14.98
N GLU A 411 54.47 -41.28 -14.77
CA GLU A 411 55.68 -40.49 -14.51
C GLU A 411 55.96 -40.36 -13.00
N ASN A 412 57.22 -40.49 -12.61
CA ASN A 412 57.65 -40.32 -11.21
C ASN A 412 57.39 -38.87 -10.75
N SER A 413 56.51 -38.71 -9.77
CA SER A 413 56.03 -37.40 -9.30
C SER A 413 56.48 -37.07 -7.88
N GLY A 414 57.21 -37.97 -7.22
CA GLY A 414 57.86 -37.72 -5.92
C GLY A 414 57.89 -38.94 -5.00
N GLU A 415 58.51 -38.76 -3.83
CA GLU A 415 58.55 -39.75 -2.75
C GLU A 415 58.07 -39.14 -1.43
N ILE A 416 57.38 -39.93 -0.62
CA ILE A 416 56.76 -39.52 0.64
C ILE A 416 57.28 -40.44 1.74
N LEU A 417 57.94 -39.87 2.75
CA LEU A 417 58.36 -40.62 3.94
C LEU A 417 57.18 -40.74 4.90
N LEU A 418 56.93 -41.94 5.42
CA LEU A 418 55.89 -42.19 6.40
C LEU A 418 56.45 -42.12 7.82
N LYS A 419 55.82 -41.30 8.68
CA LYS A 419 56.00 -41.32 10.14
C LYS A 419 54.75 -41.91 10.75
N ASP A 420 54.90 -42.97 11.54
CA ASP A 420 53.79 -43.72 12.14
C ASP A 420 52.71 -44.15 11.12
N GLY A 421 53.16 -44.53 9.92
CA GLY A 421 52.28 -44.96 8.83
C GLY A 421 51.55 -43.82 8.10
N LYS A 422 51.92 -42.55 8.31
CA LYS A 422 51.34 -41.40 7.60
C LYS A 422 52.40 -40.46 7.02
N GLY A 423 52.11 -39.87 5.87
CA GLY A 423 52.97 -38.87 5.22
C GLY A 423 52.13 -37.86 4.44
N GLU A 424 52.68 -36.67 4.25
CA GLU A 424 51.99 -35.55 3.63
C GLU A 424 52.76 -35.02 2.42
N MET A 425 52.04 -34.59 1.38
CA MET A 425 52.62 -33.95 0.19
C MET A 425 51.71 -32.85 -0.32
N LYS A 426 52.27 -31.75 -0.82
CA LYS A 426 51.51 -30.77 -1.60
C LYS A 426 51.27 -31.29 -3.01
N GLY A 427 50.04 -31.17 -3.49
CA GLY A 427 49.59 -31.81 -4.72
C GLY A 427 50.17 -31.22 -5.99
N PRO A 428 50.63 -32.06 -6.93
CA PRO A 428 51.18 -31.62 -8.21
C PRO A 428 50.10 -31.32 -9.28
N PHE A 429 48.81 -31.26 -8.93
CA PHE A 429 47.72 -31.10 -9.90
C PHE A 429 47.51 -29.63 -10.27
N THR A 430 48.03 -29.21 -11.43
CA THR A 430 47.95 -27.83 -11.93
C THR A 430 46.82 -27.59 -12.93
N GLN A 431 46.01 -28.61 -13.23
CA GLN A 431 44.89 -28.51 -14.18
C GLN A 431 43.73 -29.45 -13.83
N VAL A 432 42.54 -29.14 -14.35
CA VAL A 432 41.33 -29.97 -14.27
C VAL A 432 41.48 -31.21 -15.15
N GLY A 433 41.09 -32.39 -14.65
CA GLY A 433 41.23 -33.64 -15.39
C GLY A 433 41.18 -34.89 -14.50
N THR A 434 41.25 -36.06 -15.12
CA THR A 434 41.37 -37.35 -14.40
C THR A 434 42.82 -37.81 -14.48
N PHE A 435 43.42 -38.10 -13.33
CA PHE A 435 44.81 -38.51 -13.21
C PHE A 435 44.88 -39.91 -12.63
N LYS A 436 45.65 -40.79 -13.29
CA LYS A 436 45.98 -42.11 -12.76
C LYS A 436 47.13 -41.97 -11.79
N VAL A 437 46.89 -42.25 -10.52
CA VAL A 437 47.87 -42.13 -9.44
C VAL A 437 48.24 -43.53 -8.97
N GLU A 438 49.52 -43.88 -9.05
CA GLU A 438 50.04 -45.15 -8.56
C GLU A 438 50.92 -44.89 -7.34
N LEU A 439 50.61 -45.60 -6.25
CA LEU A 439 51.36 -45.58 -5.00
C LEU A 439 52.15 -46.89 -4.89
N VAL A 440 53.44 -46.79 -4.61
CA VAL A 440 54.31 -47.95 -4.38
C VAL A 440 54.89 -47.82 -2.97
N GLY A 441 54.52 -48.73 -2.07
CA GLY A 441 55.01 -48.81 -0.70
C GLY A 441 56.29 -49.63 -0.62
N TYR A 442 57.30 -49.06 0.03
CA TYR A 442 58.59 -49.67 0.28
C TYR A 442 58.81 -49.90 1.77
N ASP A 443 59.37 -51.06 2.10
CA ASP A 443 59.87 -51.34 3.45
C ASP A 443 61.21 -50.62 3.72
N LYS A 444 61.75 -50.83 4.93
CA LYS A 444 63.02 -50.24 5.38
C LYS A 444 64.24 -50.67 4.56
N ASP A 445 64.15 -51.81 3.87
CA ASP A 445 65.23 -52.39 3.07
C ASP A 445 65.09 -52.01 1.59
N GLY A 446 64.08 -51.19 1.25
CA GLY A 446 63.82 -50.68 -0.10
C GLY A 446 63.06 -51.65 -1.00
N LYS A 447 62.49 -52.73 -0.44
CA LYS A 447 61.71 -53.73 -1.19
C LYS A 447 60.25 -53.27 -1.30
N VAL A 448 59.64 -53.53 -2.46
CA VAL A 448 58.23 -53.22 -2.72
C VAL A 448 57.35 -54.24 -1.99
N GLU A 449 56.55 -53.77 -1.05
CA GLU A 449 55.65 -54.60 -0.24
C GLU A 449 54.16 -54.33 -0.55
N ALA A 450 53.82 -53.17 -1.13
CA ALA A 450 52.44 -52.88 -1.55
C ALA A 450 52.39 -51.93 -2.75
N THR A 451 51.46 -52.17 -3.67
CA THR A 451 51.17 -51.24 -4.78
C THR A 451 49.68 -50.99 -4.86
N ASN A 452 49.27 -49.75 -5.10
CA ASN A 452 47.86 -49.41 -5.27
C ASN A 452 47.67 -48.31 -6.32
N SER A 453 46.58 -48.39 -7.07
CA SER A 453 46.27 -47.42 -8.14
C SER A 453 44.92 -46.74 -7.90
N TYR A 454 44.90 -45.43 -8.08
CA TYR A 454 43.74 -44.57 -7.92
C TYR A 454 43.50 -43.77 -9.19
N ASN A 455 42.24 -43.54 -9.52
CA ASN A 455 41.87 -42.47 -10.45
C ASN A 455 41.44 -41.28 -9.61
N ILE A 456 42.24 -40.20 -9.60
CA ILE A 456 41.90 -38.95 -8.92
C ILE A 456 41.30 -38.00 -9.95
N ILE A 457 40.08 -37.52 -9.68
CA ILE A 457 39.39 -36.55 -10.54
C ILE A 457 39.56 -35.16 -9.94
N VAL A 458 40.10 -34.23 -10.74
CA VAL A 458 40.26 -32.80 -10.42
C VAL A 458 39.19 -32.01 -11.16
N ARG A 459 38.34 -31.26 -10.45
CA ARG A 459 37.25 -30.45 -11.05
C ARG A 459 37.41 -28.96 -10.77
N GLU A 460 36.90 -28.09 -11.65
CA GLU A 460 36.75 -26.67 -11.33
C GLU A 460 35.71 -26.49 -10.20
N LYS A 461 35.98 -25.60 -9.23
CA LYS A 461 35.04 -25.31 -8.14
C LYS A 461 33.87 -24.47 -8.67
N SER A 462 32.64 -24.96 -8.50
CA SER A 462 31.43 -24.26 -8.96
C SER A 462 31.24 -22.91 -8.26
N TYR A 463 30.83 -21.87 -8.98
CA TYR A 463 30.53 -20.56 -8.41
C TYR A 463 29.35 -19.86 -9.10
N ILE A 464 28.68 -18.98 -8.35
CA ILE A 464 27.72 -17.98 -8.84
C ILE A 464 28.10 -16.63 -8.22
N LYS A 465 28.26 -15.60 -9.05
CA LYS A 465 28.60 -14.24 -8.63
C LYS A 465 27.58 -13.29 -9.24
N MET A 466 26.98 -12.44 -8.42
CA MET A 466 26.08 -11.38 -8.87
C MET A 466 26.71 -10.04 -8.54
N GLU A 467 26.60 -9.08 -9.44
CA GLU A 467 27.06 -7.71 -9.20
C GLU A 467 26.33 -7.10 -7.99
N SER A 468 27.09 -6.68 -6.98
CA SER A 468 26.53 -6.14 -5.74
C SER A 468 25.94 -4.75 -5.96
N LYS A 469 24.61 -4.63 -5.84
CA LYS A 469 23.91 -3.34 -5.80
C LYS A 469 23.32 -3.14 -4.41
N SER A 470 23.94 -2.26 -3.62
CA SER A 470 23.54 -2.00 -2.23
C SER A 470 22.14 -1.38 -2.12
N GLU A 471 21.73 -0.59 -3.12
CA GLU A 471 20.40 0.02 -3.19
C GLU A 471 19.87 0.00 -4.62
N ILE A 472 18.60 -0.40 -4.77
CA ILE A 472 17.91 -0.44 -6.06
C ILE A 472 16.52 0.20 -5.94
N TYR A 473 16.02 0.74 -7.05
CA TYR A 473 14.73 1.43 -7.08
C TYR A 473 13.62 0.52 -7.59
N LYS A 474 12.39 0.84 -7.24
CA LYS A 474 11.14 0.15 -7.64
C LYS A 474 10.97 -0.08 -9.17
N GLU A 475 11.75 0.61 -9.99
CA GLU A 475 11.72 0.54 -11.46
C GLU A 475 12.38 -0.76 -11.98
N ASN A 476 12.34 -0.98 -13.31
CA ASN A 476 12.99 -2.15 -13.93
C ASN A 476 14.50 -2.09 -13.64
N THR A 477 15.00 -3.04 -12.86
CA THR A 477 16.42 -3.16 -12.55
C THR A 477 16.98 -4.41 -13.21
N THR A 478 18.09 -4.26 -13.92
CA THR A 478 18.84 -5.34 -14.55
C THR A 478 19.95 -5.84 -13.63
N PHE A 479 20.09 -7.16 -13.55
CA PHE A 479 21.09 -7.87 -12.76
C PHE A 479 21.96 -8.72 -13.67
N ASN A 480 23.27 -8.60 -13.48
CA ASN A 480 24.29 -9.39 -14.15
C ASN A 480 24.78 -10.49 -13.21
N VAL A 481 24.77 -11.72 -13.69
CA VAL A 481 25.22 -12.90 -12.97
C VAL A 481 26.29 -13.61 -13.80
N GLU A 482 27.38 -13.96 -13.14
CA GLU A 482 28.47 -14.79 -13.68
C GLU A 482 28.45 -16.14 -12.97
N ALA A 483 28.70 -17.22 -13.71
CA ALA A 483 28.74 -18.58 -13.18
C ALA A 483 29.84 -19.43 -13.81
N SER A 484 30.28 -20.46 -13.10
CA SER A 484 31.25 -21.45 -13.56
C SER A 484 30.72 -22.31 -14.72
N ASN A 485 31.63 -22.92 -15.48
CA ASN A 485 31.31 -23.64 -16.72
C ASN A 485 30.42 -24.87 -16.55
N ASP A 486 30.39 -25.46 -15.36
CA ASP A 486 29.56 -26.60 -14.99
C ASP A 486 28.08 -26.22 -14.75
N ILE A 487 27.77 -24.93 -14.58
CA ILE A 487 26.40 -24.41 -14.48
C ILE A 487 25.91 -24.01 -15.88
N LYS A 488 24.92 -24.76 -16.38
CA LYS A 488 24.31 -24.54 -17.70
C LYS A 488 23.05 -23.70 -17.66
N GLU A 489 22.34 -23.71 -16.55
CA GLU A 489 21.12 -22.92 -16.36
C GLU A 489 21.09 -22.29 -14.98
N ILE A 490 20.52 -21.09 -14.88
CA ILE A 490 20.25 -20.42 -13.60
C ILE A 490 18.76 -20.18 -13.47
N GLU A 491 18.20 -20.60 -12.34
CA GLU A 491 16.88 -20.19 -11.88
C GLU A 491 17.01 -19.08 -10.84
N VAL A 492 16.33 -17.97 -11.12
CA VAL A 492 16.21 -16.86 -10.17
C VAL A 492 14.89 -16.99 -9.45
N SER A 493 14.94 -16.99 -8.11
CA SER A 493 13.80 -16.81 -7.24
C SER A 493 13.85 -15.47 -6.50
N LEU A 494 12.81 -14.65 -6.61
CA LEU A 494 12.68 -13.40 -5.84
C LEU A 494 11.56 -13.55 -4.81
N ASP A 495 11.91 -13.41 -3.53
CA ASP A 495 11.01 -13.61 -2.38
C ASP A 495 10.19 -14.92 -2.44
N GLY A 496 10.71 -15.95 -3.13
CA GLY A 496 10.04 -17.23 -3.33
C GLY A 496 8.80 -17.19 -4.24
N LYS A 497 8.62 -16.16 -5.07
CA LYS A 497 7.43 -15.98 -5.94
C LYS A 497 7.71 -15.87 -7.43
N TYR A 498 8.79 -15.21 -7.82
CA TYR A 498 9.18 -15.10 -9.23
C TYR A 498 10.17 -16.21 -9.54
N ASN A 499 9.85 -17.15 -10.43
CA ASN A 499 10.80 -18.18 -10.85
C ASN A 499 11.02 -18.06 -12.36
N LYS A 500 12.25 -17.71 -12.76
CA LYS A 500 12.68 -17.80 -14.16
C LYS A 500 13.97 -18.58 -14.24
N ARG A 501 13.92 -19.67 -15.00
CA ARG A 501 15.06 -20.51 -15.36
C ARG A 501 15.45 -20.23 -16.79
N LYS A 502 16.75 -20.03 -17.06
CA LYS A 502 17.27 -19.80 -18.40
C LYS A 502 18.69 -20.34 -18.50
N ALA A 503 19.11 -20.66 -19.72
CA ALA A 503 20.47 -21.00 -20.04
C ALA A 503 21.45 -19.86 -19.68
N VAL A 504 22.62 -20.26 -19.17
CA VAL A 504 23.81 -19.43 -19.00
C VAL A 504 24.57 -19.47 -20.33
N ILE A 505 24.85 -18.30 -20.91
CA ILE A 505 25.55 -18.18 -22.20
C ILE A 505 26.94 -17.60 -21.93
N ASN A 506 27.99 -18.34 -22.28
CA ASN A 506 29.39 -17.94 -22.05
C ASN A 506 29.68 -17.54 -20.58
N GLY A 507 29.16 -18.31 -19.63
CA GLY A 507 29.34 -18.05 -18.19
C GLY A 507 28.53 -16.85 -17.67
N LYS A 508 27.68 -16.22 -18.49
CA LYS A 508 26.88 -15.05 -18.12
C LYS A 508 25.39 -15.29 -18.20
N TYR A 509 24.66 -14.68 -17.27
CA TYR A 509 23.21 -14.67 -17.21
C TYR A 509 22.72 -13.28 -16.79
N GLU A 510 21.73 -12.77 -17.52
CA GLU A 510 21.11 -11.46 -17.26
C GLU A 510 19.61 -11.63 -17.04
N PHE A 511 19.08 -10.92 -16.05
CA PHE A 511 17.64 -10.78 -15.86
C PHE A 511 17.26 -9.38 -15.41
N SER A 512 16.05 -8.96 -15.79
CA SER A 512 15.46 -7.70 -15.37
C SER A 512 14.19 -7.95 -14.56
N TYR A 513 14.03 -7.20 -13.47
CA TYR A 513 12.86 -7.32 -12.60
C TYR A 513 12.37 -5.96 -12.12
N ARG A 514 11.04 -5.82 -12.04
CA ARG A 514 10.35 -4.66 -11.47
C ARG A 514 9.87 -4.97 -10.07
N PHE A 515 10.42 -4.31 -9.06
CA PHE A 515 10.01 -4.57 -7.68
C PHE A 515 8.67 -3.90 -7.38
N GLY A 516 7.64 -4.70 -7.06
CA GLY A 516 6.31 -4.16 -6.72
C GLY A 516 6.22 -3.57 -5.31
N ILE A 517 7.11 -3.99 -4.41
CA ILE A 517 7.05 -3.72 -2.96
C ILE A 517 8.42 -3.19 -2.50
N LEU A 518 8.46 -2.24 -1.57
CA LEU A 518 9.68 -1.64 -1.00
C LEU A 518 10.24 -2.40 0.22
N GLY A 519 11.52 -2.25 0.52
CA GLY A 519 12.23 -2.84 1.67
C GLY A 519 13.26 -3.91 1.30
N GLU A 520 13.73 -4.65 2.29
CA GLU A 520 14.70 -5.74 2.10
C GLU A 520 14.10 -6.91 1.31
N ARG A 521 14.83 -7.38 0.30
CA ARG A 521 14.44 -8.46 -0.59
C ARG A 521 15.55 -9.50 -0.69
N THR A 522 15.15 -10.75 -0.92
CA THR A 522 16.09 -11.84 -1.12
C THR A 522 16.00 -12.32 -2.57
N ILE A 523 17.14 -12.30 -3.25
CA ILE A 523 17.35 -12.96 -4.54
C ILE A 523 18.01 -14.30 -4.26
N LYS A 524 17.37 -15.39 -4.67
CA LYS A 524 17.95 -16.74 -4.65
C LYS A 524 18.30 -17.14 -6.07
N LEU A 525 19.54 -17.56 -6.29
CA LEU A 525 20.07 -18.05 -7.56
C LEU A 525 20.36 -19.54 -7.39
N VAL A 526 19.75 -20.38 -8.21
CA VAL A 526 19.99 -21.84 -8.24
C VAL A 526 20.62 -22.19 -9.58
N GLY A 527 21.85 -22.69 -9.56
CA GLY A 527 22.57 -23.15 -10.74
C GLY A 527 22.36 -24.65 -10.98
N TYR A 528 22.09 -25.02 -12.23
CA TYR A 528 21.87 -26.40 -12.66
C TYR A 528 22.91 -26.85 -13.68
N ASN A 529 23.30 -28.12 -13.65
CA ASN A 529 24.18 -28.72 -14.67
C ASN A 529 23.39 -29.10 -15.94
N ALA A 530 24.08 -29.67 -16.93
CA ALA A 530 23.48 -30.12 -18.19
C ALA A 530 22.40 -31.22 -18.03
N ASN A 531 22.46 -31.99 -16.94
CA ASN A 531 21.49 -33.03 -16.62
C ASN A 531 20.27 -32.47 -15.85
N GLY A 532 20.27 -31.17 -15.55
CA GLY A 532 19.22 -30.50 -14.79
C GLY A 532 19.29 -30.69 -13.28
N GLU A 533 20.43 -31.18 -12.75
CA GLU A 533 20.65 -31.34 -11.31
C GLU A 533 21.18 -30.05 -10.69
N VAL A 534 20.82 -29.78 -9.44
CA VAL A 534 21.27 -28.59 -8.71
C VAL A 534 22.75 -28.71 -8.37
N VAL A 535 23.56 -27.77 -8.86
CA VAL A 535 25.01 -27.68 -8.58
C VAL A 535 25.28 -26.76 -7.40
N LEU A 536 24.69 -25.56 -7.41
CA LEU A 536 24.96 -24.54 -6.40
C LEU A 536 23.72 -23.68 -6.16
N THR A 537 23.53 -23.24 -4.92
CA THR A 537 22.52 -22.25 -4.56
C THR A 537 23.19 -21.08 -3.84
N LYS A 538 22.83 -19.85 -4.23
CA LYS A 538 23.32 -18.62 -3.62
C LYS A 538 22.16 -17.68 -3.29
N GLU A 539 22.21 -17.03 -2.14
CA GLU A 539 21.22 -16.02 -1.73
C GLU A 539 21.90 -14.67 -1.53
N GLU A 540 21.25 -13.62 -2.02
CA GLU A 540 21.73 -12.23 -1.95
C GLU A 540 20.61 -11.34 -1.43
N LYS A 541 20.94 -10.43 -0.51
CA LYS A 541 19.99 -9.47 0.06
C LYS A 541 20.18 -8.10 -0.58
N ILE A 542 19.07 -7.47 -0.98
CA ILE A 542 19.04 -6.13 -1.59
C ILE A 542 18.01 -5.27 -0.88
N VAL A 543 18.16 -3.94 -0.94
CA VAL A 543 17.17 -2.98 -0.41
C VAL A 543 16.49 -2.25 -1.55
N VAL A 544 15.18 -2.44 -1.69
CA VAL A 544 14.36 -1.73 -2.69
C VAL A 544 13.78 -0.46 -2.10
N ARG A 545 14.07 0.70 -2.70
CA ARG A 545 13.54 2.00 -2.28
C ARG A 545 12.64 2.62 -3.35
N GLU A 546 11.81 3.56 -2.91
CA GLU A 546 11.09 4.45 -3.82
C GLU A 546 12.06 5.53 -4.29
N LYS A 547 11.98 5.90 -5.58
CA LYS A 547 12.81 6.98 -6.13
C LYS A 547 12.30 8.31 -5.58
N SER A 548 13.22 9.17 -5.13
CA SER A 548 12.85 10.48 -4.60
C SER A 548 12.21 11.34 -5.70
N TYR A 549 11.15 12.10 -5.37
CA TYR A 549 10.51 13.01 -6.30
C TYR A 549 10.09 14.32 -5.61
N ILE A 550 10.06 15.40 -6.41
CA ILE A 550 9.48 16.70 -6.05
C ILE A 550 8.55 17.13 -7.18
N LYS A 551 7.29 17.41 -6.85
CA LYS A 551 6.27 17.87 -7.77
C LYS A 551 5.70 19.19 -7.27
N MET A 552 5.79 20.23 -8.09
CA MET A 552 5.14 21.51 -7.83
C MET A 552 3.96 21.65 -8.79
N GLU A 553 2.86 22.22 -8.32
CA GLU A 553 1.74 22.55 -9.19
C GLU A 553 2.18 23.61 -10.21
N SER A 554 2.20 23.24 -11.50
CA SER A 554 2.62 24.15 -12.56
C SER A 554 1.65 25.31 -12.70
N LYS A 555 2.14 26.53 -12.47
CA LYS A 555 1.41 27.78 -12.76
C LYS A 555 2.15 28.49 -13.89
N SER A 556 1.57 28.46 -15.09
CA SER A 556 2.18 29.08 -16.28
C SER A 556 2.29 30.61 -16.15
N GLU A 557 1.39 31.24 -15.40
CA GLU A 557 1.40 32.68 -15.14
C GLU A 557 1.02 32.97 -13.69
N ILE A 558 1.78 33.86 -13.05
CA ILE A 558 1.54 34.30 -11.67
C ILE A 558 1.61 35.82 -11.60
N TYR A 559 0.88 36.41 -10.65
CA TYR A 559 0.81 37.86 -10.51
C TYR A 559 1.75 38.37 -9.41
N LYS A 560 2.15 39.65 -9.50
CA LYS A 560 3.02 40.37 -8.53
C LYS A 560 2.56 40.34 -7.05
N GLU A 561 1.37 39.82 -6.77
CA GLU A 561 0.82 39.66 -5.42
C GLU A 561 1.35 38.41 -4.69
N ASN A 562 0.97 38.25 -3.41
CA ASN A 562 1.35 37.06 -2.62
C ASN A 562 0.82 35.79 -3.30
N THR A 563 1.72 34.99 -3.85
CA THR A 563 1.38 33.73 -4.52
C THR A 563 1.83 32.56 -3.65
N THR A 564 0.93 31.62 -3.40
CA THR A 564 1.23 30.37 -2.69
C THR A 564 1.53 29.24 -3.68
N PHE A 565 2.62 28.52 -3.43
CA PHE A 565 3.06 27.34 -4.14
C PHE A 565 2.87 26.11 -3.25
N ASN A 566 2.29 25.07 -3.84
CA ASN A 566 2.13 23.78 -3.20
C ASN A 566 3.11 22.80 -3.85
N VAL A 567 3.86 22.11 -3.00
CA VAL A 567 4.87 21.14 -3.38
C VAL A 567 4.54 19.81 -2.72
N GLU A 568 4.54 18.76 -3.51
CA GLU A 568 4.43 17.37 -3.10
C GLU A 568 5.78 16.69 -3.26
N ALA A 569 6.19 15.90 -2.29
CA ALA A 569 7.47 15.20 -2.31
C ALA A 569 7.36 13.78 -1.78
N SER A 570 8.29 12.94 -2.21
CA SER A 570 8.42 11.57 -1.71
C SER A 570 8.75 11.54 -0.21
N ASN A 571 8.38 10.44 0.46
CA ASN A 571 8.45 10.31 1.93
C ASN A 571 9.89 10.35 2.50
N ASP A 572 10.90 10.08 1.69
CA ASP A 572 12.32 10.14 2.03
C ASP A 572 12.87 11.58 2.08
N ILE A 573 12.18 12.53 1.43
CA ILE A 573 12.47 13.96 1.54
C ILE A 573 11.79 14.50 2.82
N LYS A 574 12.61 14.92 3.77
CA LYS A 574 12.17 15.46 5.07
C LYS A 574 12.14 16.97 5.11
N GLU A 575 12.97 17.62 4.29
CA GLU A 575 13.03 19.07 4.20
C GLU A 575 13.17 19.49 2.75
N ILE A 576 12.56 20.62 2.41
CA ILE A 576 12.73 21.28 1.12
C ILE A 576 13.29 22.67 1.36
N GLU A 577 14.38 22.98 0.65
CA GLU A 577 14.88 24.33 0.49
C GLU A 577 14.38 24.90 -0.83
N VAL A 578 13.80 26.09 -0.76
CA VAL A 578 13.37 26.86 -1.91
C VAL A 578 14.35 27.99 -2.12
N SER A 579 14.90 28.07 -3.34
CA SER A 579 15.63 29.23 -3.83
C SER A 579 14.84 29.93 -4.96
N LEU A 580 14.65 31.24 -4.86
CA LEU A 580 14.07 32.06 -5.94
C LEU A 580 15.11 33.03 -6.46
N ASP A 581 15.42 32.93 -7.76
CA ASP A 581 16.45 33.71 -8.46
C ASP A 581 17.80 33.78 -7.71
N GLY A 582 18.12 32.75 -6.92
CA GLY A 582 19.34 32.67 -6.10
C GLY A 582 19.39 33.59 -4.87
N LYS A 583 18.32 34.32 -4.53
CA LYS A 583 18.32 35.32 -3.44
C LYS A 583 17.43 34.99 -2.24
N TYR A 584 16.28 34.36 -2.45
CA TYR A 584 15.39 33.95 -1.37
C TYR A 584 15.66 32.50 -1.00
N ASN A 585 16.17 32.22 0.20
CA ASN A 585 16.40 30.83 0.65
C ASN A 585 15.54 30.54 1.89
N LYS A 586 14.59 29.62 1.77
CA LYS A 586 13.89 29.06 2.93
C LYS A 586 13.89 27.55 2.89
N ARG A 587 14.41 26.97 3.96
CA ARG A 587 14.39 25.54 4.22
C ARG A 587 13.38 25.23 5.31
N LYS A 588 12.52 24.25 5.08
CA LYS A 588 11.49 23.83 6.05
C LYS A 588 11.16 22.36 5.91
N ALA A 589 10.63 21.80 6.99
CA ALA A 589 10.17 20.42 7.03
C ALA A 589 8.99 20.18 6.07
N VAL A 590 9.00 19.02 5.44
CA VAL A 590 7.90 18.45 4.66
C VAL A 590 7.00 17.66 5.60
N ILE A 591 5.71 17.99 5.66
CA ILE A 591 4.75 17.35 6.54
C ILE A 591 3.81 16.50 5.70
N ASN A 592 3.79 15.18 5.94
CA ASN A 592 2.96 14.23 5.19
C ASN A 592 3.15 14.32 3.66
N GLY A 593 4.40 14.45 3.21
CA GLY A 593 4.74 14.57 1.79
C GLY A 593 4.33 15.91 1.16
N LYS A 594 3.90 16.89 1.97
CA LYS A 594 3.46 18.21 1.49
C LYS A 594 4.30 19.33 2.09
N TYR A 595 4.57 20.31 1.26
CA TYR A 595 5.22 21.55 1.61
C TYR A 595 4.53 22.71 0.88
N SER A 596 4.40 23.86 1.54
CA SER A 596 3.87 25.05 0.91
C SER A 596 4.63 26.28 1.35
N PHE A 597 4.78 27.22 0.42
CA PHE A 597 5.39 28.52 0.68
C PHE A 597 4.66 29.60 -0.10
N SER A 598 4.65 30.80 0.46
CA SER A 598 4.12 31.99 -0.20
C SER A 598 5.23 32.98 -0.46
N TYR A 599 5.20 33.62 -1.62
CA TYR A 599 6.17 34.63 -2.00
C TYR A 599 5.51 35.80 -2.75
N ARG A 600 6.00 37.01 -2.51
CA ARG A 600 5.59 38.23 -3.21
C ARG A 600 6.68 38.63 -4.19
N PHE A 601 6.37 38.60 -5.48
CA PHE A 601 7.35 38.97 -6.50
C PHE A 601 7.46 40.49 -6.60
N GLY A 602 8.67 41.04 -6.41
CA GLY A 602 8.91 42.49 -6.51
C GLY A 602 9.08 42.98 -7.95
N VAL A 603 9.48 42.10 -8.87
CA VAL A 603 9.90 42.44 -10.23
C VAL A 603 9.19 41.51 -11.23
N LEU A 604 8.82 42.02 -12.41
CA LEU A 604 8.11 41.29 -13.49
C LEU A 604 9.05 40.49 -14.41
N GLY A 605 8.51 39.52 -15.14
CA GLY A 605 9.24 38.72 -16.15
C GLY A 605 9.47 37.26 -15.75
N GLU A 606 10.34 36.57 -16.48
CA GLU A 606 10.70 35.16 -16.21
C GLU A 606 11.48 35.01 -14.90
N ARG A 607 11.12 34.02 -14.10
CA ARG A 607 11.71 33.73 -12.79
C ARG A 607 11.99 32.25 -12.65
N THR A 608 13.02 31.92 -11.89
CA THR A 608 13.41 30.51 -11.66
C THR A 608 13.19 30.15 -10.20
N ILE A 609 12.41 29.09 -9.98
CA ILE A 609 12.25 28.43 -8.68
C ILE A 609 13.13 27.20 -8.67
N LYS A 610 14.06 27.13 -7.72
CA LYS A 610 14.85 25.94 -7.43
C LYS A 610 14.37 25.31 -6.13
N LEU A 611 14.08 24.01 -6.18
CA LEU A 611 13.66 23.20 -5.05
C LEU A 611 14.73 22.13 -4.79
N VAL A 612 15.29 22.12 -3.59
CA VAL A 612 16.28 21.12 -3.16
C VAL A 612 15.68 20.29 -2.03
N GLY A 613 15.57 18.98 -2.23
CA GLY A 613 15.03 18.04 -1.25
C GLY A 613 16.14 17.34 -0.47
N TYR A 614 16.01 17.33 0.86
CA TYR A 614 16.97 16.73 1.79
C TYR A 614 16.35 15.57 2.55
N ASN A 615 17.16 14.56 2.88
CA ASN A 615 16.76 13.49 3.80
C ASN A 615 16.88 13.93 5.27
N ALA A 616 16.52 13.03 6.20
CA ALA A 616 16.59 13.29 7.65
C ALA A 616 17.99 13.65 8.17
N ASN A 617 19.05 13.23 7.46
CA ASN A 617 20.44 13.49 7.82
C ASN A 617 21.00 14.74 7.13
N GLY A 618 20.16 15.49 6.39
CA GLY A 618 20.57 16.69 5.66
C GLY A 618 21.33 16.42 4.36
N LYS A 619 21.33 15.19 3.82
CA LYS A 619 21.89 14.88 2.49
C LYS A 619 20.90 15.28 1.40
N VAL A 620 21.39 15.95 0.34
CA VAL A 620 20.60 16.26 -0.86
C VAL A 620 20.22 14.96 -1.58
N LEU A 621 18.92 14.78 -1.82
CA LEU A 621 18.39 13.65 -2.58
C LEU A 621 18.00 14.05 -4.01
N LEU A 622 17.46 15.26 -4.18
CA LEU A 622 16.96 15.72 -5.47
C LEU A 622 17.01 17.24 -5.58
N THR A 623 17.31 17.76 -6.77
CA THR A 623 17.16 19.17 -7.13
C THR A 623 16.22 19.29 -8.33
N LYS A 624 15.26 20.21 -8.28
CA LYS A 624 14.34 20.50 -9.37
C LYS A 624 14.27 22.00 -9.61
N GLU A 625 14.28 22.42 -10.87
CA GLU A 625 14.13 23.81 -11.28
C GLU A 625 12.87 23.97 -12.15
N GLU A 626 12.11 25.03 -11.91
CA GLU A 626 10.96 25.41 -12.74
C GLU A 626 11.01 26.91 -13.08
N LYS A 627 10.68 27.23 -14.33
CA LYS A 627 10.53 28.60 -14.80
C LYS A 627 9.07 29.03 -14.74
N ILE A 628 8.83 30.25 -14.27
CA ILE A 628 7.51 30.87 -14.16
C ILE A 628 7.56 32.29 -14.75
N VAL A 629 6.42 32.81 -15.21
CA VAL A 629 6.32 34.19 -15.71
C VAL A 629 5.50 35.03 -14.72
N VAL A 630 6.11 36.08 -14.16
CA VAL A 630 5.44 37.04 -13.27
C VAL A 630 4.92 38.22 -14.07
N ARG A 631 3.60 38.48 -13.99
CA ARG A 631 2.91 39.60 -14.65
C ARG A 631 2.22 40.53 -13.65
N GLU A 632 1.82 41.71 -14.12
CA GLU A 632 0.85 42.53 -13.40
C GLU A 632 -0.56 41.98 -13.59
N LYS A 633 -1.42 42.18 -12.59
CA LYS A 633 -2.82 41.76 -12.63
C LYS A 633 -3.63 42.77 -13.44
N SER A 634 -4.47 42.29 -14.35
CA SER A 634 -5.31 43.16 -15.17
C SER A 634 -6.34 43.90 -14.32
N TYR A 635 -6.62 45.17 -14.62
CA TYR A 635 -7.67 45.95 -13.96
C TYR A 635 -8.44 46.82 -14.96
N ILE A 636 -9.70 47.11 -14.62
CA ILE A 636 -10.56 48.10 -15.29
C ILE A 636 -11.20 48.96 -14.20
N LYS A 637 -11.08 50.28 -14.32
CA LYS A 637 -11.62 51.26 -13.39
C LYS A 637 -12.40 52.31 -14.19
N MET A 638 -13.67 52.47 -13.89
CA MET A 638 -14.51 53.52 -14.48
C MET A 638 -14.78 54.58 -13.42
N GLU A 639 -14.75 55.85 -13.82
CA GLU A 639 -15.14 56.95 -12.93
C GLU A 639 -16.61 56.76 -12.50
N SER A 640 -16.86 56.72 -11.18
CA SER A 640 -18.21 56.47 -10.66
C SER A 640 -19.10 57.69 -10.87
N LYS A 641 -20.17 57.52 -11.66
CA LYS A 641 -21.24 58.50 -11.83
C LYS A 641 -22.55 57.88 -11.35
N THR A 642 -22.97 58.21 -10.14
CA THR A 642 -24.15 57.60 -9.50
C THR A 642 -25.48 58.02 -10.15
N GLU A 643 -25.54 59.22 -10.73
CA GLU A 643 -26.72 59.72 -11.46
C GLU A 643 -26.29 60.43 -12.74
N ILE A 644 -26.94 60.09 -13.86
CA ILE A 644 -26.68 60.71 -15.16
C ILE A 644 -28.00 61.06 -15.86
N TYR A 645 -27.96 62.02 -16.79
CA TYR A 645 -29.15 62.51 -17.49
C TYR A 645 -29.30 61.84 -18.86
N LYS A 646 -30.54 61.82 -19.39
CA LYS A 646 -30.93 61.28 -20.71
C LYS A 646 -30.13 61.83 -21.92
N GLU A 647 -29.34 62.88 -21.74
CA GLU A 647 -28.49 63.49 -22.77
C GLU A 647 -27.21 62.65 -23.02
N ASN A 648 -26.40 63.04 -24.02
CA ASN A 648 -25.11 62.37 -24.29
C ASN A 648 -24.22 62.45 -23.05
N THR A 649 -23.86 61.30 -22.48
CA THR A 649 -22.97 61.21 -21.32
C THR A 649 -21.68 60.50 -21.71
N THR A 650 -20.54 61.11 -21.37
CA THR A 650 -19.20 60.56 -21.58
C THR A 650 -18.69 59.83 -20.33
N PHE A 651 -18.09 58.66 -20.54
CA PHE A 651 -17.51 57.82 -19.50
C PHE A 651 -16.02 57.62 -19.76
N ASN A 652 -15.23 57.81 -18.71
CA ASN A 652 -13.80 57.58 -18.69
C ASN A 652 -13.49 56.25 -18.00
N VAL A 653 -12.70 55.42 -18.68
CA VAL A 653 -12.27 54.12 -18.19
C VAL A 653 -10.75 54.07 -18.22
N GLU A 654 -10.16 53.72 -17.09
CA GLU A 654 -8.73 53.40 -16.95
C GLU A 654 -8.56 51.89 -16.91
N ALA A 655 -7.53 51.38 -17.58
CA ALA A 655 -7.23 49.96 -17.61
C ALA A 655 -5.73 49.69 -17.55
N SER A 656 -5.37 48.48 -17.09
CA SER A 656 -3.99 48.00 -17.09
C SER A 656 -3.42 47.87 -18.50
N ASN A 657 -2.09 47.96 -18.63
CA ASN A 657 -1.38 47.98 -19.91
C ASN A 657 -1.53 46.72 -20.77
N ASP A 658 -1.89 45.59 -20.16
CA ASP A 658 -2.15 44.31 -20.83
C ASP A 658 -3.53 44.25 -21.52
N ILE A 659 -4.46 45.14 -21.15
CA ILE A 659 -5.74 45.33 -21.83
C ILE A 659 -5.53 46.29 -23.02
N LYS A 660 -5.65 45.76 -24.23
CA LYS A 660 -5.48 46.51 -25.49
C LYS A 660 -6.79 47.00 -26.06
N GLU A 661 -7.89 46.35 -25.75
CA GLU A 661 -9.22 46.75 -26.21
C GLU A 661 -10.25 46.58 -25.09
N ILE A 662 -11.23 47.47 -25.05
CA ILE A 662 -12.39 47.35 -24.17
C ILE A 662 -13.64 47.30 -25.02
N GLU A 663 -14.48 46.30 -24.76
CA GLU A 663 -15.86 46.24 -25.21
C GLU A 663 -16.79 46.72 -24.10
N VAL A 664 -17.65 47.67 -24.45
CA VAL A 664 -18.71 48.16 -23.57
C VAL A 664 -20.02 47.55 -24.03
N SER A 665 -20.73 46.91 -23.11
CA SER A 665 -22.11 46.50 -23.26
C SER A 665 -23.04 47.30 -22.34
N LEU A 666 -24.10 47.91 -22.87
CA LEU A 666 -25.13 48.60 -22.07
C LEU A 666 -26.46 47.84 -22.18
N ASP A 667 -26.97 47.39 -21.03
CA ASP A 667 -28.18 46.56 -20.89
C ASP A 667 -28.24 45.37 -21.88
N GLY A 668 -27.08 44.87 -22.31
CA GLY A 668 -26.97 43.78 -23.28
C GLY A 668 -27.35 44.13 -24.72
N LYS A 669 -27.59 45.41 -25.07
CA LYS A 669 -28.08 45.83 -26.40
C LYS A 669 -27.12 46.70 -27.19
N TYR A 670 -26.35 47.57 -26.52
CA TYR A 670 -25.31 48.36 -27.18
C TYR A 670 -23.97 47.68 -26.98
N ASN A 671 -23.25 47.33 -28.05
CA ASN A 671 -21.91 46.74 -27.95
C ASN A 671 -20.93 47.58 -28.78
N LYS A 672 -19.91 48.16 -28.14
CA LYS A 672 -18.83 48.87 -28.84
C LYS A 672 -17.49 48.45 -28.29
N ARG A 673 -16.65 47.89 -29.16
CA ARG A 673 -15.27 47.49 -28.88
C ARG A 673 -14.31 48.46 -29.54
N LYS A 674 -13.34 48.98 -28.79
CA LYS A 674 -12.31 49.87 -29.32
C LYS A 674 -11.03 49.78 -28.49
N ALA A 675 -9.90 50.14 -29.12
CA ALA A 675 -8.59 50.14 -28.50
C ALA A 675 -8.50 51.05 -27.27
N VAL A 676 -7.73 50.61 -26.28
CA VAL A 676 -7.29 51.38 -25.11
C VAL A 676 -5.99 52.09 -25.48
N ILE A 677 -5.94 53.41 -25.33
CA ILE A 677 -4.78 54.23 -25.69
C ILE A 677 -4.18 54.77 -24.39
N ASN A 678 -2.90 54.49 -24.15
CA ASN A 678 -2.18 54.90 -22.93
C ASN A 678 -2.92 54.53 -21.62
N GLY A 679 -3.51 53.33 -21.56
CA GLY A 679 -4.29 52.85 -20.41
C GLY A 679 -5.64 53.54 -20.22
N LYS A 680 -6.09 54.34 -21.19
CA LYS A 680 -7.37 55.06 -21.14
C LYS A 680 -8.29 54.69 -22.29
N TYR A 681 -9.58 54.65 -21.98
CA TYR A 681 -10.67 54.40 -22.90
C TYR A 681 -11.83 55.34 -22.59
N GLU A 682 -12.38 55.98 -23.62
CA GLU A 682 -13.50 56.90 -23.51
C GLU A 682 -14.62 56.48 -24.45
N PHE A 683 -15.86 56.50 -23.94
CA PHE A 683 -17.05 56.34 -24.77
C PHE A 683 -18.17 57.28 -24.33
N SER A 684 -19.00 57.67 -25.29
CA SER A 684 -20.19 58.50 -25.05
C SER A 684 -21.45 57.75 -25.48
N TYR A 685 -22.50 57.82 -24.67
CA TYR A 685 -23.78 57.17 -24.95
C TYR A 685 -24.97 58.05 -24.58
N ARG A 686 -26.04 57.95 -25.38
CA ARG A 686 -27.33 58.63 -25.15
C ARG A 686 -28.36 57.63 -24.65
N PHE A 687 -28.81 57.78 -23.41
CA PHE A 687 -29.78 56.86 -22.85
C PHE A 687 -31.20 57.16 -23.35
N GLY A 688 -31.83 56.20 -24.04
CA GLY A 688 -33.20 56.36 -24.56
C GLY A 688 -34.30 56.23 -23.49
N VAL A 689 -34.02 55.49 -22.42
CA VAL A 689 -35.01 55.09 -21.40
C VAL A 689 -34.49 55.45 -20.01
N LEU A 690 -35.37 55.84 -19.07
CA LEU A 690 -35.05 56.22 -17.68
C LEU A 690 -34.99 55.01 -16.73
N GLY A 691 -34.28 55.13 -15.60
CA GLY A 691 -34.17 54.10 -14.55
C GLY A 691 -32.76 53.52 -14.38
N GLU A 692 -32.65 52.43 -13.62
CA GLU A 692 -31.38 51.71 -13.41
C GLU A 692 -30.87 51.05 -14.69
N ARG A 693 -29.58 51.22 -14.98
CA ARG A 693 -28.91 50.66 -16.16
C ARG A 693 -27.63 49.95 -15.74
N THR A 694 -27.26 48.92 -16.50
CA THR A 694 -26.02 48.16 -16.27
C THR A 694 -25.04 48.42 -17.39
N ILE A 695 -23.83 48.82 -17.02
CA ILE A 695 -22.67 48.93 -17.91
C ILE A 695 -21.76 47.74 -17.65
N LYS A 696 -21.52 46.92 -18.67
CA LYS A 696 -20.57 45.83 -18.64
C LYS A 696 -19.35 46.20 -19.49
N LEU A 697 -18.17 46.07 -18.90
CA LEU A 697 -16.88 46.34 -19.52
C LEU A 697 -16.12 45.02 -19.63
N VAL A 698 -15.72 44.65 -20.85
CA VAL A 698 -14.92 43.44 -21.13
C VAL A 698 -13.57 43.88 -21.70
N GLY A 699 -12.48 43.57 -21.00
CA GLY A 699 -11.12 43.89 -21.43
C GLY A 699 -10.46 42.73 -22.16
N TYR A 700 -9.83 43.01 -23.29
CA TYR A 700 -9.15 42.04 -24.15
C TYR A 700 -7.66 42.33 -24.27
N ASN A 701 -6.85 41.28 -24.41
CA ASN A 701 -5.44 41.43 -24.78
C ASN A 701 -5.24 41.64 -26.30
N ALA A 702 -3.98 41.81 -26.73
CA ALA A 702 -3.63 42.01 -28.15
C ALA A 702 -4.09 40.88 -29.09
N ASN A 703 -4.25 39.66 -28.56
CA ASN A 703 -4.70 38.49 -29.32
C ASN A 703 -6.23 38.30 -29.28
N GLY A 704 -6.96 39.26 -28.70
CA GLY A 704 -8.41 39.20 -28.58
C GLY A 704 -8.94 38.23 -27.50
N LYS A 705 -8.10 37.77 -26.56
CA LYS A 705 -8.53 36.97 -25.41
C LYS A 705 -9.08 37.87 -24.30
N VAL A 706 -10.24 37.51 -23.74
CA VAL A 706 -10.82 38.18 -22.57
C VAL A 706 -9.90 38.01 -21.36
N LEU A 707 -9.49 39.12 -20.75
CA LEU A 707 -8.69 39.14 -19.52
C LEU A 707 -9.54 39.45 -18.28
N LEU A 708 -10.53 40.34 -18.40
CA LEU A 708 -11.35 40.79 -17.28
C LEU A 708 -12.74 41.23 -17.73
N THR A 709 -13.75 41.02 -16.88
CA THR A 709 -15.10 41.57 -17.04
C THR A 709 -15.50 42.31 -15.77
N LYS A 710 -16.06 43.52 -15.91
CA LYS A 710 -16.56 44.35 -14.82
C LYS A 710 -17.97 44.84 -15.13
N GLU A 711 -18.85 44.84 -14.13
CA GLU A 711 -20.20 45.40 -14.24
C GLU A 711 -20.39 46.54 -13.25
N GLU A 712 -21.04 47.61 -13.70
CA GLU A 712 -21.32 48.82 -12.93
C GLU A 712 -22.80 49.20 -13.13
N LYS A 713 -23.47 49.59 -12.05
CA LYS A 713 -24.87 50.05 -12.09
C LYS A 713 -24.94 51.56 -11.99
N ILE A 714 -25.77 52.17 -12.80
CA ILE A 714 -25.99 53.62 -12.86
C ILE A 714 -27.50 53.92 -12.89
N VAL A 715 -27.89 55.14 -12.48
CA VAL A 715 -29.30 55.59 -12.56
C VAL A 715 -29.43 56.71 -13.59
N VAL A 716 -30.26 56.50 -14.61
CA VAL A 716 -30.55 57.49 -15.66
C VAL A 716 -31.83 58.25 -15.31
N ARG A 717 -31.75 59.58 -15.23
CA ARG A 717 -32.88 60.47 -14.95
C ARG A 717 -33.16 61.45 -16.11
N GLU A 718 -34.36 62.00 -16.12
CA GLU A 718 -34.69 63.12 -16.99
C GLU A 718 -34.08 64.41 -16.42
N LYS A 719 -33.56 65.29 -17.28
CA LYS A 719 -33.05 66.59 -16.86
C LYS A 719 -34.22 67.49 -16.48
N SER A 720 -34.11 68.17 -15.34
CA SER A 720 -35.16 69.05 -14.87
C SER A 720 -35.41 70.19 -15.87
N TYR A 721 -36.66 70.42 -16.27
CA TYR A 721 -37.01 71.52 -17.18
C TYR A 721 -38.27 72.26 -16.72
N ILE A 722 -38.37 73.53 -17.12
CA ILE A 722 -39.57 74.36 -16.98
C ILE A 722 -39.79 75.11 -18.29
N LYS A 723 -41.04 75.14 -18.76
CA LYS A 723 -41.47 75.94 -19.90
C LYS A 723 -42.70 76.76 -19.53
N ILE A 724 -42.84 77.94 -20.11
CA ILE A 724 -44.07 78.75 -20.09
C ILE A 724 -44.68 78.66 -21.50
N LEU A 725 -45.87 78.07 -21.59
CA LEU A 725 -46.66 77.96 -22.82
C LEU A 725 -47.32 79.32 -23.13
N ASN A 726 -47.23 79.78 -24.38
CA ASN A 726 -47.78 81.06 -24.81
C ASN A 726 -49.30 80.97 -25.04
N ASN A 727 -50.11 81.03 -23.98
CA ASN A 727 -51.55 81.26 -24.11
C ASN A 727 -51.93 82.53 -23.36
N GLN A 728 -51.93 83.67 -24.06
CA GLN A 728 -52.48 84.93 -23.54
C GLN A 728 -53.99 84.94 -23.78
N TYR A 729 -54.80 84.72 -22.74
CA TYR A 729 -56.24 85.01 -22.81
C TYR A 729 -56.53 86.33 -22.10
N TYR A 730 -57.14 87.27 -22.83
CA TYR A 730 -57.71 88.50 -22.27
C TYR A 730 -59.17 88.26 -21.88
N TYR A 731 -59.55 88.64 -20.66
CA TYR A 731 -60.95 88.82 -20.30
C TYR A 731 -61.27 90.32 -20.23
N SER A 732 -62.32 90.74 -20.94
CA SER A 732 -62.72 92.14 -21.19
C SER A 732 -63.27 92.91 -19.98
N ARG A 733 -63.20 92.36 -18.76
CA ARG A 733 -63.63 93.06 -17.53
C ARG A 733 -62.65 93.00 -16.36
N GLY A 734 -61.37 92.66 -16.60
CA GLY A 734 -60.33 92.83 -15.58
C GLY A 734 -58.93 92.48 -16.09
N ARG A 735 -57.94 93.35 -15.86
CA ARG A 735 -56.53 93.31 -16.34
C ARG A 735 -55.69 92.10 -15.85
N ARG A 736 -56.22 90.87 -15.85
CA ARG A 736 -55.58 89.65 -15.33
C ARG A 736 -55.13 88.73 -16.46
N TYR A 737 -53.85 88.37 -16.47
CA TYR A 737 -53.24 87.46 -17.43
C TYR A 737 -53.08 86.08 -16.82
N TYR A 738 -53.33 85.04 -17.60
CA TYR A 738 -53.12 83.65 -17.21
C TYR A 738 -51.90 83.10 -17.95
N PHE A 739 -51.05 82.38 -17.21
CA PHE A 739 -49.88 81.70 -17.73
C PHE A 739 -50.00 80.23 -17.40
N ASN A 740 -49.81 79.41 -18.41
CA ASN A 740 -49.68 77.97 -18.26
C ASN A 740 -48.23 77.59 -18.54
N GLY A 741 -47.75 76.57 -17.86
CA GLY A 741 -46.42 76.03 -18.10
C GLY A 741 -46.37 74.55 -17.85
N THR A 742 -45.33 73.94 -18.40
CA THR A 742 -45.01 72.52 -18.19
C THR A 742 -43.67 72.40 -17.51
N THR A 743 -43.52 71.34 -16.74
CA THR A 743 -42.27 70.98 -16.07
C THR A 743 -41.95 69.51 -16.31
N SER A 744 -40.70 69.14 -16.10
CA SER A 744 -40.33 67.74 -15.88
C SER A 744 -41.02 67.18 -14.63
N SER A 745 -41.13 65.85 -14.57
CA SER A 745 -41.89 65.11 -13.54
C SER A 745 -41.28 65.16 -12.14
N ASP A 746 -40.00 65.49 -12.03
CA ASP A 746 -39.26 65.64 -10.77
C ASP A 746 -39.58 66.97 -10.04
N ILE A 747 -40.14 67.95 -10.73
CA ILE A 747 -40.52 69.25 -10.17
C ILE A 747 -41.92 69.16 -9.57
N VAL A 748 -42.04 69.36 -8.26
CA VAL A 748 -43.33 69.29 -7.54
C VAL A 748 -43.92 70.66 -7.22
N LYS A 749 -43.09 71.70 -7.28
CA LYS A 749 -43.56 73.09 -7.17
C LYS A 749 -42.66 74.04 -7.91
N VAL A 750 -43.23 75.16 -8.34
CA VAL A 750 -42.52 76.27 -8.95
C VAL A 750 -42.74 77.53 -8.12
N ARG A 751 -41.71 78.37 -8.05
CA ARG A 751 -41.78 79.75 -7.55
C ARG A 751 -41.71 80.67 -8.75
N VAL A 752 -42.74 81.48 -8.92
CA VAL A 752 -42.82 82.48 -9.99
C VAL A 752 -42.52 83.85 -9.39
N THR A 753 -41.63 84.61 -10.03
CA THR A 753 -41.31 85.99 -9.71
C THR A 753 -41.59 86.89 -10.91
N LEU A 754 -42.32 87.99 -10.70
CA LEU A 754 -42.62 88.99 -11.73
C LEU A 754 -41.91 90.29 -11.40
N ASP A 755 -41.08 90.78 -12.34
CA ASP A 755 -40.24 91.99 -12.21
C ASP A 755 -39.48 92.08 -10.87
N GLY A 756 -39.07 90.92 -10.33
CA GLY A 756 -38.37 90.82 -9.05
C GLY A 756 -39.22 91.03 -7.79
N LYS A 757 -40.51 91.37 -7.90
CA LYS A 757 -41.30 91.86 -6.75
C LYS A 757 -42.37 90.91 -6.18
N TYR A 758 -42.83 89.88 -6.91
CA TYR A 758 -43.98 89.06 -6.48
C TYR A 758 -43.71 87.55 -6.47
N PRO A 759 -43.68 86.84 -5.32
CA PRO A 759 -43.44 85.40 -5.28
C PRO A 759 -44.75 84.58 -5.14
N GLY A 760 -45.26 84.06 -6.25
CA GLY A 760 -46.31 83.04 -6.22
C GLY A 760 -45.71 81.63 -6.22
N VAL A 761 -45.93 80.83 -5.17
CA VAL A 761 -45.62 79.39 -5.21
C VAL A 761 -46.81 78.65 -5.82
N ARG A 762 -46.54 77.74 -6.75
CA ARG A 762 -47.54 76.87 -7.38
C ARG A 762 -47.07 75.43 -7.31
N TYR A 763 -47.93 74.56 -6.82
CA TYR A 763 -47.68 73.12 -6.87
C TYR A 763 -47.92 72.62 -8.29
N VAL A 764 -46.99 71.82 -8.80
CA VAL A 764 -47.09 71.19 -10.10
C VAL A 764 -48.00 69.96 -9.96
N ARG A 765 -49.00 69.84 -10.83
CA ARG A 765 -49.85 68.65 -10.94
C ARG A 765 -49.71 68.08 -12.34
N SER A 766 -49.35 66.80 -12.42
CA SER A 766 -49.14 66.09 -13.69
C SER A 766 -48.22 66.83 -14.68
N GLY A 767 -47.11 67.38 -14.17
CA GLY A 767 -46.13 68.12 -14.98
C GLY A 767 -46.62 69.47 -15.51
N LYS A 768 -47.73 70.00 -15.00
CA LYS A 768 -48.30 71.31 -15.38
C LYS A 768 -48.41 72.24 -14.19
N TYR A 769 -48.23 73.53 -14.43
CA TYR A 769 -48.52 74.60 -13.49
C TYR A 769 -49.23 75.75 -14.20
N SER A 770 -50.04 76.48 -13.45
CA SER A 770 -50.65 77.71 -13.93
C SER A 770 -50.61 78.79 -12.85
N PHE A 771 -50.55 80.03 -13.30
CA PHE A 771 -50.69 81.19 -12.43
C PHE A 771 -51.35 82.32 -13.19
N SER A 772 -51.95 83.23 -12.46
CA SER A 772 -52.49 84.46 -13.03
C SER A 772 -51.98 85.66 -12.27
N TYR A 773 -51.87 86.79 -12.97
CA TYR A 773 -51.40 88.04 -12.39
C TYR A 773 -52.10 89.24 -13.02
N LYS A 774 -52.43 90.23 -12.20
CA LYS A 774 -53.04 91.49 -12.65
C LYS A 774 -51.94 92.53 -12.83
N PHE A 775 -51.65 92.93 -14.07
CA PHE A 775 -50.66 93.98 -14.31
C PHE A 775 -51.29 95.36 -14.12
N GLY A 776 -50.63 96.22 -13.34
CA GLY A 776 -51.07 97.60 -13.11
C GLY A 776 -50.76 98.55 -14.27
N VAL A 777 -49.72 98.23 -15.06
CA VAL A 777 -49.14 99.10 -16.10
C VAL A 777 -48.80 98.30 -17.37
N ARG A 778 -48.93 98.92 -18.55
CA ARG A 778 -48.55 98.36 -19.86
C ARG A 778 -47.02 98.34 -20.07
N GLY A 779 -46.52 97.51 -20.99
CA GLY A 779 -45.11 97.44 -21.37
C GLY A 779 -44.46 96.06 -21.22
N TYR A 780 -43.14 95.97 -21.40
CA TYR A 780 -42.41 94.72 -21.22
C TYR A 780 -42.24 94.35 -19.74
N ARG A 781 -42.48 93.08 -19.41
CA ARG A 781 -42.39 92.51 -18.06
C ARG A 781 -41.54 91.26 -18.09
N THR A 782 -40.84 90.97 -17.00
CA THR A 782 -39.96 89.81 -16.86
C THR A 782 -40.56 88.81 -15.88
N ILE A 783 -40.69 87.57 -16.33
CA ILE A 783 -41.13 86.44 -15.52
C ILE A 783 -39.93 85.55 -15.25
N LYS A 784 -39.62 85.30 -13.98
CA LYS A 784 -38.66 84.28 -13.54
C LYS A 784 -39.43 83.13 -12.90
N VAL A 785 -39.17 81.90 -13.33
CA VAL A 785 -39.76 80.69 -12.74
C VAL A 785 -38.63 79.80 -12.26
N VAL A 786 -38.68 79.37 -10.99
CA VAL A 786 -37.71 78.44 -10.38
C VAL A 786 -38.46 77.19 -9.95
N GLY A 787 -38.00 76.01 -10.37
CA GLY A 787 -38.61 74.73 -10.02
C GLY A 787 -37.88 74.05 -8.87
N TYR A 788 -38.66 73.41 -8.01
CA TYR A 788 -38.18 72.72 -6.83
C TYR A 788 -38.62 71.25 -6.85
N ASP A 789 -37.72 70.38 -6.42
CA ASP A 789 -37.97 68.96 -6.25
C ASP A 789 -38.76 68.64 -4.96
N ARG A 790 -39.04 67.35 -4.71
CA ARG A 790 -39.72 66.87 -3.48
C ARG A 790 -38.98 67.21 -2.18
N LYS A 791 -37.66 67.42 -2.26
CA LYS A 791 -36.81 67.81 -1.11
C LYS A 791 -36.72 69.33 -0.97
N ASN A 792 -37.51 70.09 -1.73
CA ASN A 792 -37.52 71.54 -1.73
C ASN A 792 -36.20 72.19 -2.18
N LYS A 793 -35.36 71.48 -2.97
CA LYS A 793 -34.15 72.02 -3.58
C LYS A 793 -34.48 72.64 -4.93
N ALA A 794 -33.97 73.83 -5.23
CA ALA A 794 -34.09 74.44 -6.56
C ALA A 794 -33.27 73.63 -7.57
N VAL A 795 -33.92 73.10 -8.62
CA VAL A 795 -33.28 72.21 -9.60
C VAL A 795 -33.18 72.81 -11.00
N VAL A 796 -34.00 73.81 -11.34
CA VAL A 796 -33.92 74.53 -12.61
C VAL A 796 -34.58 75.91 -12.50
N SER A 797 -34.17 76.86 -13.33
CA SER A 797 -34.84 78.17 -13.46
C SER A 797 -34.92 78.65 -14.91
N MET A 798 -35.91 79.49 -15.19
CA MET A 798 -36.17 80.10 -16.49
C MET A 798 -36.49 81.59 -16.28
N ILE A 799 -36.08 82.44 -17.23
CA ILE A 799 -36.50 83.83 -17.32
C ILE A 799 -37.12 84.06 -18.70
N LYS A 800 -38.26 84.75 -18.76
CA LYS A 800 -38.98 85.08 -20.00
C LYS A 800 -39.48 86.52 -19.97
N ARG A 801 -39.20 87.28 -21.02
CA ARG A 801 -39.81 88.61 -21.24
C ARG A 801 -41.14 88.45 -21.97
N ILE A 802 -42.14 89.20 -21.53
CA ILE A 802 -43.46 89.28 -22.14
C ILE A 802 -43.85 90.74 -22.36
N ARG A 803 -44.72 91.02 -23.33
CA ARG A 803 -45.30 92.36 -23.53
C ARG A 803 -46.74 92.35 -23.02
N VAL A 804 -47.03 93.20 -22.04
CA VAL A 804 -48.36 93.47 -21.49
C VAL A 804 -48.96 94.62 -22.31
N ARG A 805 -50.00 94.33 -23.09
CA ARG A 805 -50.66 95.29 -23.98
C ARG A 805 -51.75 96.10 -23.27
#